data_AF-A0A937L372-F1
#
_entry.id   AF-A0A937L372-F1
#
_cell.length_a   1.000
_cell.length_b   1.000
_cell.length_c   1.000
_cell.angle_alpha   90.00
_cell.angle_beta   90.00
_cell.angle_gamma   90.00
#
_symmetry.space_group_name_H-M   'P 1'
#
loop_
_entity.id
_entity.type
_entity.pdbx_description
1 polymer ?
#
loop_
_entity_poly.entity_id
_entity_poly.type
_entity_poly.pdbx_seq_one_letter_code
_entity_poly.pdbx_strand_id
1 'polypeptide(L)'
;MLKQLFLLITAIGALLPPAILAQEVIKVNTVPAFEAAVEAAQPGTTIVMANGVWKDAELLFEGKGTAQQPIKLIAERSGQVFLEGQSNLRISGEYLHVEGLVFRNGYTPTSEVIAFRKDNSMLAHHSRLTACVIDNYSNPERHEQDSWVVLYGKNNRVDHNHFEGKGNRGVTMVVRLNSKNSIENDHVIENNYFGPRRPLGSNGGETMRIGTSHYSMENSNTIVRNNYFNDCSGETEIISSKSGQNTFTNNLFYECQGSLTLRHGDGNKVEGNIFLGNGIPETGGVRVINRKQTVRDNYGYGLTGARFRGALVVMNGIPNSPLNRYVQVSEASIKNNVFVNAEHIELGAGSDAERSAPPINSVFENNTIYSESDRDVFTIHDDISGIKFEKNTSNQAVNQKVKKGFKIKKITLTPDNNGLLMPTLKGKQIRPNLSSEIPTRENTGVPWYPKLAKRAAFGSGKVQAVKAGVNTLFDAIKNAKPGDVLELSDAQDYYLTKMPIIRFPITIKAAAATKPKLYWEKKAAFEIVNGGELSLDGILFNGENAPDGPGNSVIRTSKYSMNENYRLKITECRFENLDVNHSFDVIRVYKNTFADEIHISKSSFDGISGHVLALDKETDDIGIYNAERVTFTENHFSDIEGAALSLYRGGKDESTFGPILNIDHCSFVNVGNGKRNKSNSVIDLYGAQKIDIKNSVFEKTAKIRVHLIVGDPKVAISDLKLEQEEDLKITGDQDYYLGKIHTDSMDDKTIIGNDGKPLGYKPL
;
A
#
# COMPACT_ATOMS: atom_id res chain seq x y z
N MET A 1 -66.58 -52.24 60.19
CA MET A 1 -65.74 -51.10 60.61
C MET A 1 -64.41 -51.21 59.89
N LEU A 2 -64.03 -50.10 59.22
CA LEU A 2 -62.68 -49.56 58.95
C LEU A 2 -61.47 -50.52 58.89
N LYS A 3 -60.49 -50.44 57.97
CA LYS A 3 -60.07 -49.40 57.01
C LYS A 3 -59.07 -50.05 56.04
N GLN A 4 -59.29 -49.91 54.74
CA GLN A 4 -58.28 -50.00 53.69
C GLN A 4 -57.49 -48.68 53.61
N LEU A 5 -56.36 -48.74 52.88
CA LEU A 5 -55.60 -47.63 52.29
C LEU A 5 -54.34 -47.21 53.07
N PHE A 6 -53.17 -47.70 52.63
CA PHE A 6 -52.00 -46.83 52.44
C PHE A 6 -51.20 -47.30 51.22
N LEU A 7 -51.07 -46.38 50.28
CA LEU A 7 -50.61 -46.53 48.91
C LEU A 7 -49.09 -46.39 48.84
N LEU A 8 -48.46 -47.28 48.07
CA LEU A 8 -47.08 -47.19 47.59
C LEU A 8 -47.00 -46.03 46.59
N ILE A 9 -46.40 -44.89 46.96
CA ILE A 9 -46.08 -43.81 46.00
C ILE A 9 -44.66 -44.04 45.50
N THR A 10 -44.57 -44.80 44.42
CA THR A 10 -43.46 -44.77 43.45
C THR A 10 -43.57 -43.45 42.69
N ALA A 11 -42.79 -42.44 43.06
CA ALA A 11 -42.61 -41.24 42.25
C ALA A 11 -41.73 -41.59 41.05
N ILE A 12 -42.38 -41.97 39.95
CA ILE A 12 -41.80 -41.99 38.61
C ILE A 12 -41.45 -40.55 38.27
N GLY A 13 -40.18 -40.17 38.49
CA GLY A 13 -39.60 -38.98 37.89
C GLY A 13 -39.53 -39.20 36.39
N ALA A 14 -40.52 -38.71 35.66
CA ALA A 14 -40.48 -38.62 34.22
C ALA A 14 -39.26 -37.76 33.83
N LEU A 15 -38.19 -38.41 33.39
CA LEU A 15 -37.18 -37.81 32.51
C LEU A 15 -37.91 -37.41 31.22
N LEU A 16 -38.52 -36.23 31.22
CA LEU A 16 -38.83 -35.54 29.98
C LEU A 16 -37.49 -35.25 29.30
N PRO A 17 -37.27 -35.70 28.05
CA PRO A 17 -36.11 -35.23 27.29
C PRO A 17 -36.19 -33.69 27.24
N PRO A 18 -35.07 -32.96 27.34
CA PRO A 18 -35.08 -31.51 27.19
C PRO A 18 -35.78 -31.20 25.86
N ALA A 19 -36.85 -30.40 25.94
CA ALA A 19 -37.53 -29.94 24.74
C ALA A 19 -36.47 -29.28 23.85
N ILE A 20 -36.23 -29.87 22.68
CA ILE A 20 -35.47 -29.22 21.62
C ILE A 20 -36.34 -28.04 21.20
N LEU A 21 -36.12 -26.88 21.83
CA LEU A 21 -36.72 -25.63 21.38
C LEU A 21 -36.25 -25.41 19.95
N ALA A 22 -37.19 -25.44 19.01
CA ALA A 22 -36.90 -25.20 17.61
C ALA A 22 -36.23 -23.83 17.47
N GLN A 23 -35.09 -23.79 16.79
CA GLN A 23 -34.33 -22.56 16.57
C GLN A 23 -35.19 -21.60 15.74
N GLU A 24 -35.51 -20.43 16.27
CA GLU A 24 -36.32 -19.44 15.56
C GLU A 24 -35.54 -18.88 14.38
N VAL A 25 -36.12 -18.97 13.17
CA VAL A 25 -35.52 -18.45 11.94
C VAL A 25 -36.43 -17.36 11.39
N ILE A 26 -35.92 -16.12 11.36
CA ILE A 26 -36.66 -14.93 10.92
C ILE A 26 -36.05 -14.43 9.62
N LYS A 27 -36.75 -14.60 8.50
CA LYS A 27 -36.30 -14.04 7.21
C LYS A 27 -36.73 -12.58 7.10
N VAL A 28 -35.79 -11.71 6.75
CA VAL A 28 -36.00 -10.26 6.62
C VAL A 28 -35.59 -9.78 5.22
N ASN A 29 -36.31 -8.84 4.66
CA ASN A 29 -36.09 -8.30 3.30
C ASN A 29 -36.04 -6.76 3.24
N THR A 30 -36.19 -6.09 4.39
CA THR A 30 -36.14 -4.63 4.52
C THR A 30 -35.49 -4.27 5.87
N VAL A 31 -34.95 -3.05 5.98
CA VAL A 31 -34.35 -2.55 7.23
C VAL A 31 -35.35 -2.56 8.40
N PRO A 32 -36.62 -2.08 8.25
CA PRO A 32 -37.59 -2.17 9.34
C PRO A 32 -37.91 -3.60 9.79
N ALA A 33 -37.95 -4.57 8.86
CA ALA A 33 -38.13 -5.98 9.21
C ALA A 33 -36.90 -6.54 9.95
N PHE A 34 -35.69 -6.12 9.57
CA PHE A 34 -34.47 -6.44 10.30
C PHE A 34 -34.51 -5.87 11.72
N GLU A 35 -34.85 -4.59 11.90
CA GLU A 35 -34.94 -3.94 13.22
C GLU A 35 -35.94 -4.66 14.14
N ALA A 36 -37.14 -4.98 13.63
CA ALA A 36 -38.14 -5.73 14.38
C ALA A 36 -37.66 -7.15 14.75
N ALA A 37 -36.92 -7.81 13.86
CA ALA A 37 -36.35 -9.12 14.14
C ALA A 37 -35.24 -9.07 15.21
N VAL A 38 -34.43 -8.01 15.20
CA VAL A 38 -33.39 -7.76 16.21
C VAL A 38 -34.03 -7.50 17.58
N GLU A 39 -35.08 -6.68 17.64
CA GLU A 39 -35.81 -6.38 18.89
C GLU A 39 -36.44 -7.64 19.52
N ALA A 40 -36.98 -8.53 18.69
CA ALA A 40 -37.61 -9.78 19.15
C ALA A 40 -36.61 -10.89 19.50
N ALA A 41 -35.35 -10.79 19.05
CA ALA A 41 -34.41 -11.90 19.05
C ALA A 41 -34.10 -12.43 20.47
N GLN A 42 -34.27 -13.73 20.65
CA GLN A 42 -33.87 -14.49 21.85
C GLN A 42 -32.62 -15.34 21.57
N PRO A 43 -31.90 -15.83 22.60
CA PRO A 43 -30.78 -16.76 22.41
C PRO A 43 -31.14 -17.90 21.44
N GLY A 44 -30.32 -18.08 20.39
CA GLY A 44 -30.52 -19.07 19.34
C GLY A 44 -31.21 -18.54 18.08
N THR A 45 -31.86 -17.37 18.12
CA THR A 45 -32.52 -16.78 16.95
C THR A 45 -31.55 -16.63 15.77
N THR A 46 -32.01 -16.96 14.57
CA THR A 46 -31.28 -16.76 13.31
C THR A 46 -32.07 -15.80 12.43
N ILE A 47 -31.56 -14.58 12.28
CA ILE A 47 -32.07 -13.57 11.35
C ILE A 47 -31.40 -13.79 9.99
N VAL A 48 -32.20 -14.09 8.97
CA VAL A 48 -31.75 -14.39 7.60
C VAL A 48 -32.05 -13.20 6.70
N MET A 49 -31.01 -12.51 6.25
CA MET A 49 -31.13 -11.43 5.27
C MET A 49 -31.40 -12.01 3.88
N ALA A 50 -32.51 -11.61 3.28
CA ALA A 50 -32.89 -12.04 1.94
C ALA A 50 -31.87 -11.59 0.88
N ASN A 51 -31.69 -12.42 -0.15
CA ASN A 51 -30.84 -12.11 -1.30
C ASN A 51 -31.25 -10.78 -1.96
N GLY A 52 -30.26 -10.00 -2.40
CA GLY A 52 -30.47 -8.73 -3.08
C GLY A 52 -29.55 -7.63 -2.58
N VAL A 53 -29.83 -6.41 -3.04
CA VAL A 53 -29.12 -5.20 -2.65
C VAL A 53 -29.86 -4.53 -1.50
N TRP A 54 -29.16 -4.37 -0.38
CA TRP A 54 -29.53 -3.57 0.78
C TRP A 54 -28.78 -2.25 0.67
N LYS A 55 -29.42 -1.27 0.02
CA LYS A 55 -28.81 0.02 -0.25
C LYS A 55 -29.06 0.98 0.91
N ASP A 56 -28.03 1.76 1.27
CA ASP A 56 -28.10 2.80 2.32
C ASP A 56 -28.62 2.23 3.66
N ALA A 57 -28.14 1.04 4.02
CA ALA A 57 -28.59 0.26 5.16
C ALA A 57 -27.58 0.36 6.32
N GLU A 58 -27.92 1.16 7.33
CA GLU A 58 -27.15 1.27 8.57
C GLU A 58 -27.69 0.28 9.62
N LEU A 59 -27.12 -0.92 9.65
CA LEU A 59 -27.63 -2.02 10.47
C LEU A 59 -27.06 -1.97 11.89
N LEU A 60 -27.94 -2.01 12.90
CA LEU A 60 -27.57 -2.27 14.30
C LEU A 60 -28.02 -3.68 14.68
N PHE A 61 -27.07 -4.60 14.78
CA PHE A 61 -27.29 -5.94 15.28
C PHE A 61 -26.96 -5.99 16.77
N GLU A 62 -27.99 -5.83 17.60
CA GLU A 62 -27.85 -5.85 19.06
C GLU A 62 -28.63 -6.99 19.72
N GLY A 63 -28.08 -7.58 20.77
CA GLY A 63 -28.74 -8.68 21.47
C GLY A 63 -27.83 -9.42 22.43
N LYS A 64 -28.41 -10.33 23.21
CA LYS A 64 -27.70 -11.15 24.19
C LYS A 64 -28.00 -12.62 23.95
N GLY A 65 -27.14 -13.28 23.18
CA GLY A 65 -27.14 -14.72 23.03
C GLY A 65 -26.45 -15.42 24.21
N THR A 66 -26.20 -16.71 24.04
CA THR A 66 -25.36 -17.51 24.95
C THR A 66 -24.31 -18.28 24.16
N ALA A 67 -23.30 -18.83 24.85
CA ALA A 67 -22.27 -19.65 24.20
C ALA A 67 -22.84 -20.84 23.41
N GLN A 68 -23.92 -21.45 23.92
CA GLN A 68 -24.58 -22.59 23.28
C GLN A 68 -25.62 -22.15 22.24
N GLN A 69 -26.22 -20.97 22.42
CA GLN A 69 -27.29 -20.44 21.58
C GLN A 69 -26.99 -18.98 21.20
N PRO A 70 -26.00 -18.74 20.32
CA PRO A 70 -25.73 -17.41 19.82
C PRO A 70 -26.90 -16.89 18.98
N ILE A 71 -27.08 -15.57 18.95
CA ILE A 71 -27.99 -14.94 17.99
C ILE A 71 -27.21 -14.73 16.70
N LYS A 72 -27.79 -15.12 15.56
CA LYS A 72 -27.12 -15.09 14.26
C LYS A 72 -27.78 -14.11 13.31
N LEU A 73 -26.97 -13.37 12.57
CA LEU A 73 -27.34 -12.59 11.39
C LEU A 73 -26.61 -13.20 10.19
N ILE A 74 -27.34 -13.84 9.28
CA ILE A 74 -26.74 -14.56 8.15
C ILE A 74 -27.34 -14.10 6.82
N ALA A 75 -26.53 -14.14 5.76
CA ALA A 75 -27.06 -14.07 4.40
C ALA A 75 -27.90 -15.31 4.07
N GLU A 76 -29.00 -15.14 3.34
CA GLU A 76 -29.79 -16.26 2.79
C GLU A 76 -28.93 -17.18 1.91
N ARG A 77 -28.09 -16.57 1.07
CA ARG A 77 -27.04 -17.27 0.34
C ARG A 77 -25.78 -16.40 0.32
N SER A 78 -24.66 -16.96 0.77
CA SER A 78 -23.38 -16.27 0.77
C SER A 78 -23.03 -15.77 -0.63
N GLY A 79 -22.62 -14.51 -0.73
CA GLY A 79 -22.34 -13.84 -2.00
C GLY A 79 -23.56 -13.34 -2.76
N GLN A 80 -24.76 -13.36 -2.15
CA GLN A 80 -25.99 -12.81 -2.76
C GLN A 80 -26.71 -11.75 -1.91
N VAL A 81 -26.14 -11.36 -0.76
CA VAL A 81 -26.61 -10.23 0.06
C VAL A 81 -25.57 -9.12 -0.01
N PHE A 82 -25.91 -8.03 -0.69
CA PHE A 82 -24.99 -6.91 -0.95
C PHE A 82 -25.43 -5.68 -0.18
N LEU A 83 -24.58 -5.18 0.70
CA LEU A 83 -24.71 -3.86 1.30
C LEU A 83 -24.01 -2.84 0.40
N GLU A 84 -24.78 -1.94 -0.20
CA GLU A 84 -24.29 -0.93 -1.16
C GLU A 84 -24.67 0.50 -0.72
N GLY A 85 -24.13 1.52 -1.39
CA GLY A 85 -24.39 2.91 -1.03
C GLY A 85 -23.77 3.30 0.32
N GLN A 86 -24.52 3.98 1.17
CA GLN A 86 -24.10 4.40 2.51
C GLN A 86 -24.55 3.40 3.58
N SER A 87 -24.05 2.16 3.49
CA SER A 87 -24.36 1.09 4.45
C SER A 87 -23.22 0.86 5.46
N ASN A 88 -23.57 0.40 6.66
CA ASN A 88 -22.64 -0.02 7.72
C ASN A 88 -23.27 -1.10 8.61
N LEU A 89 -22.49 -1.67 9.53
CA LEU A 89 -22.92 -2.63 10.53
C LEU A 89 -22.32 -2.32 11.91
N ARG A 90 -23.18 -2.24 12.92
CA ARG A 90 -22.79 -2.19 14.32
C ARG A 90 -23.25 -3.45 15.04
N ILE A 91 -22.36 -4.05 15.83
CA ILE A 91 -22.62 -5.25 16.63
C ILE A 91 -22.54 -4.84 18.10
N SER A 92 -23.54 -5.18 18.92
CA SER A 92 -23.56 -4.79 20.34
C SER A 92 -24.23 -5.83 21.24
N GLY A 93 -23.61 -6.16 22.38
CA GLY A 93 -24.09 -7.19 23.30
C GLY A 93 -23.17 -8.40 23.36
N GLU A 94 -23.71 -9.61 23.49
CA GLU A 94 -22.91 -10.81 23.77
C GLU A 94 -23.34 -12.00 22.90
N TYR A 95 -22.37 -12.81 22.47
CA TYR A 95 -22.60 -14.05 21.69
C TYR A 95 -23.41 -13.82 20.42
N LEU A 96 -22.99 -12.81 19.65
CA LEU A 96 -23.56 -12.47 18.35
C LEU A 96 -22.70 -13.05 17.23
N HIS A 97 -23.33 -13.50 16.15
CA HIS A 97 -22.65 -14.09 15.00
C HIS A 97 -23.15 -13.45 13.71
N VAL A 98 -22.24 -12.89 12.92
CA VAL A 98 -22.54 -12.32 11.59
C VAL A 98 -21.83 -13.14 10.50
N GLU A 99 -22.58 -13.58 9.48
CA GLU A 99 -22.07 -14.44 8.41
C GLU A 99 -22.56 -14.07 7.00
N GLY A 100 -21.64 -14.05 6.03
CA GLY A 100 -21.99 -14.12 4.61
C GLY A 100 -22.34 -12.81 3.90
N LEU A 101 -22.11 -11.66 4.54
CA LEU A 101 -22.46 -10.33 4.00
C LEU A 101 -21.37 -9.78 3.07
N VAL A 102 -21.77 -9.01 2.05
CA VAL A 102 -20.84 -8.38 1.09
C VAL A 102 -21.05 -6.86 1.06
N PHE A 103 -20.04 -6.07 1.43
CA PHE A 103 -20.03 -4.62 1.27
C PHE A 103 -19.29 -4.25 -0.01
N ARG A 104 -19.96 -3.55 -0.94
CA ARG A 104 -19.40 -3.09 -2.23
C ARG A 104 -20.15 -1.88 -2.77
N ASN A 105 -19.65 -1.23 -3.82
CA ASN A 105 -20.38 -0.14 -4.52
C ASN A 105 -20.86 0.98 -3.56
N GLY A 106 -20.01 1.40 -2.63
CA GLY A 106 -20.40 2.34 -1.59
C GLY A 106 -19.26 2.64 -0.63
N TYR A 107 -19.60 3.25 0.50
CA TYR A 107 -18.71 3.58 1.59
C TYR A 107 -19.52 3.78 2.87
N THR A 108 -18.92 3.71 4.04
CA THR A 108 -19.65 3.95 5.29
C THR A 108 -20.00 5.44 5.46
N PRO A 109 -21.21 5.80 5.92
CA PRO A 109 -21.53 7.17 6.33
C PRO A 109 -20.96 7.53 7.72
N THR A 110 -20.34 6.58 8.43
CA THR A 110 -19.75 6.76 9.76
C THR A 110 -18.22 6.57 9.71
N SER A 111 -17.56 6.51 10.86
CA SER A 111 -16.11 6.27 10.91
C SER A 111 -15.73 4.80 10.67
N GLU A 112 -16.70 3.88 10.64
CA GLU A 112 -16.48 2.44 10.57
C GLU A 112 -17.47 1.75 9.61
N VAL A 113 -17.02 0.81 8.77
CA VAL A 113 -17.94 -0.06 8.00
C VAL A 113 -18.58 -1.10 8.92
N ILE A 114 -17.77 -1.76 9.74
CA ILE A 114 -18.20 -2.72 10.75
C ILE A 114 -17.58 -2.35 12.10
N ALA A 115 -18.42 -2.12 13.12
CA ALA A 115 -17.97 -1.81 14.47
C ALA A 115 -18.53 -2.79 15.50
N PHE A 116 -17.68 -3.30 16.39
CA PHE A 116 -18.06 -4.15 17.53
C PHE A 116 -18.55 -3.30 18.72
N ARG A 117 -19.41 -2.32 18.43
CA ARG A 117 -20.10 -1.48 19.41
C ARG A 117 -21.32 -0.82 18.77
N LYS A 118 -22.28 -0.42 19.61
CA LYS A 118 -23.32 0.56 19.28
C LYS A 118 -22.81 1.98 19.48
N ASP A 119 -22.14 2.21 20.61
CA ASP A 119 -21.54 3.48 21.04
C ASP A 119 -20.37 3.25 22.03
N ASN A 120 -19.89 4.31 22.70
CA ASN A 120 -18.76 4.23 23.63
C ASN A 120 -19.01 3.39 24.90
N SER A 121 -20.27 3.07 25.22
CA SER A 121 -20.68 2.36 26.42
C SER A 121 -21.18 0.93 26.14
N MET A 122 -21.83 0.73 24.99
CA MET A 122 -22.42 -0.54 24.59
C MET A 122 -21.57 -1.24 23.54
N LEU A 123 -20.73 -2.18 23.99
CA LEU A 123 -19.75 -2.92 23.18
C LEU A 123 -20.27 -4.32 22.81
N ALA A 124 -19.58 -5.00 21.89
CA ALA A 124 -19.79 -6.43 21.62
C ALA A 124 -18.73 -7.29 22.33
N HIS A 125 -19.16 -8.41 22.91
CA HIS A 125 -18.31 -9.41 23.54
C HIS A 125 -18.65 -10.80 23.04
N HIS A 126 -17.69 -11.72 23.06
CA HIS A 126 -17.89 -13.12 22.63
C HIS A 126 -18.54 -13.26 21.24
N SER A 127 -18.36 -12.26 20.37
CA SER A 127 -19.08 -12.13 19.11
C SER A 127 -18.17 -12.46 17.92
N ARG A 128 -18.75 -12.91 16.82
CA ARG A 128 -18.03 -13.43 15.66
C ARG A 128 -18.48 -12.75 14.38
N LEU A 129 -17.52 -12.26 13.59
CA LEU A 129 -17.71 -11.85 12.20
C LEU A 129 -16.99 -12.85 11.31
N THR A 130 -17.72 -13.56 10.45
CA THR A 130 -17.13 -14.59 9.61
C THR A 130 -17.68 -14.62 8.20
N ALA A 131 -16.85 -15.06 7.25
CA ALA A 131 -17.25 -15.17 5.85
C ALA A 131 -17.91 -13.90 5.30
N CYS A 132 -17.48 -12.71 5.71
CA CYS A 132 -17.93 -11.45 5.15
C CYS A 132 -16.89 -10.89 4.17
N VAL A 133 -17.35 -10.09 3.21
CA VAL A 133 -16.52 -9.46 2.19
C VAL A 133 -16.67 -7.94 2.29
N ILE A 134 -15.55 -7.22 2.23
CA ILE A 134 -15.53 -5.77 1.96
C ILE A 134 -14.63 -5.57 0.74
N ASP A 135 -15.23 -5.14 -0.36
CA ASP A 135 -14.60 -5.04 -1.68
C ASP A 135 -14.75 -3.61 -2.22
N ASN A 136 -13.63 -2.89 -2.28
CA ASN A 136 -13.54 -1.51 -2.78
C ASN A 136 -14.58 -0.54 -2.15
N TYR A 137 -14.96 -0.77 -0.89
CA TYR A 137 -15.95 0.03 -0.15
C TYR A 137 -15.30 1.27 0.50
N SER A 138 -14.58 2.04 -0.31
CA SER A 138 -13.74 3.15 0.12
C SER A 138 -14.46 4.48 -0.01
N ASN A 139 -14.28 5.39 0.96
CA ASN A 139 -14.73 6.77 0.83
C ASN A 139 -14.23 7.39 -0.50
N PRO A 140 -15.07 8.09 -1.27
CA PRO A 140 -14.66 8.73 -2.51
C PRO A 140 -13.54 9.76 -2.30
N GLU A 141 -13.48 10.39 -1.13
CA GLU A 141 -12.42 11.32 -0.76
C GLU A 141 -11.21 10.57 -0.18
N ARG A 142 -10.08 10.58 -0.91
CA ARG A 142 -8.88 9.78 -0.58
C ARG A 142 -8.37 10.00 0.85
N HIS A 143 -8.45 11.22 1.37
CA HIS A 143 -7.91 11.54 2.69
C HIS A 143 -9.00 11.72 3.76
N GLU A 144 -10.26 11.49 3.43
CA GLU A 144 -11.33 11.34 4.42
C GLU A 144 -11.16 9.99 5.12
N GLN A 145 -11.13 10.04 6.45
CA GLN A 145 -10.65 8.91 7.24
C GLN A 145 -11.80 8.02 7.72
N ASP A 146 -11.73 6.74 7.38
CA ASP A 146 -12.56 5.69 7.97
C ASP A 146 -11.74 4.42 8.24
N SER A 147 -12.36 3.45 8.92
CA SER A 147 -11.83 2.10 9.07
C SER A 147 -12.88 1.09 8.63
N TRP A 148 -12.45 -0.07 8.14
CA TRP A 148 -13.43 -1.07 7.70
C TRP A 148 -13.93 -1.93 8.84
N VAL A 149 -13.04 -2.44 9.69
CA VAL A 149 -13.45 -3.25 10.85
C VAL A 149 -12.80 -2.70 12.11
N VAL A 150 -13.62 -2.37 13.11
CA VAL A 150 -13.12 -1.89 14.40
C VAL A 150 -13.63 -2.75 15.54
N LEU A 151 -12.70 -3.42 16.21
CA LEU A 151 -12.96 -4.25 17.38
C LEU A 151 -12.88 -3.42 18.66
N TYR A 152 -13.88 -3.64 19.51
CA TYR A 152 -13.96 -3.21 20.90
C TYR A 152 -14.35 -4.44 21.73
N GLY A 153 -14.52 -4.26 23.04
CA GLY A 153 -15.01 -5.32 23.92
C GLY A 153 -13.97 -6.44 24.13
N LYS A 154 -14.44 -7.65 24.42
CA LYS A 154 -13.57 -8.81 24.71
C LYS A 154 -14.06 -10.08 24.03
N ASN A 155 -13.12 -10.99 23.77
CA ASN A 155 -13.32 -12.34 23.27
C ASN A 155 -14.05 -12.41 21.91
N ASN A 156 -13.93 -11.36 21.10
CA ASN A 156 -14.46 -11.34 19.75
C ASN A 156 -13.55 -12.08 18.77
N ARG A 157 -14.16 -12.61 17.71
CA ARG A 157 -13.48 -13.35 16.65
C ARG A 157 -13.80 -12.75 15.28
N VAL A 158 -12.77 -12.53 14.47
CA VAL A 158 -12.92 -12.10 13.08
C VAL A 158 -12.18 -13.11 12.21
N ASP A 159 -12.93 -13.96 11.50
CA ASP A 159 -12.33 -15.08 10.78
C ASP A 159 -12.94 -15.44 9.43
N HIS A 160 -12.13 -15.95 8.50
CA HIS A 160 -12.55 -16.31 7.13
C HIS A 160 -13.16 -15.15 6.33
N ASN A 161 -12.82 -13.89 6.66
CA ASN A 161 -13.30 -12.73 5.91
C ASN A 161 -12.37 -12.35 4.76
N HIS A 162 -12.88 -11.57 3.83
CA HIS A 162 -12.17 -11.05 2.67
C HIS A 162 -12.23 -9.53 2.68
N PHE A 163 -11.08 -8.87 2.75
CA PHE A 163 -10.98 -7.41 2.73
C PHE A 163 -10.00 -6.98 1.65
N GLU A 164 -10.46 -6.25 0.62
CA GLU A 164 -9.54 -5.77 -0.43
C GLU A 164 -9.98 -4.43 -1.06
N GLY A 165 -9.00 -3.62 -1.47
CA GLY A 165 -9.27 -2.40 -2.22
C GLY A 165 -9.56 -1.16 -1.38
N LYS A 166 -9.07 -1.07 -0.13
CA LYS A 166 -9.19 0.17 0.65
C LYS A 166 -8.29 1.25 0.07
N GLY A 167 -8.89 2.27 -0.54
CA GLY A 167 -8.22 3.33 -1.30
C GLY A 167 -8.11 4.67 -0.59
N ASN A 168 -8.81 4.85 0.55
CA ASN A 168 -8.77 6.07 1.35
C ASN A 168 -7.99 5.89 2.66
N ARG A 169 -7.65 7.02 3.29
CA ARG A 169 -6.92 7.11 4.55
C ARG A 169 -7.66 6.40 5.69
N GLY A 170 -6.89 5.83 6.60
CA GLY A 170 -7.38 5.13 7.78
C GLY A 170 -7.18 3.62 7.67
N VAL A 171 -6.93 3.01 8.81
CA VAL A 171 -6.54 1.61 8.92
C VAL A 171 -7.65 0.68 8.42
N THR A 172 -7.33 -0.42 7.74
CA THR A 172 -8.36 -1.38 7.31
C THR A 172 -9.04 -2.03 8.52
N MET A 173 -8.25 -2.58 9.45
CA MET A 173 -8.75 -3.21 10.67
C MET A 173 -8.08 -2.65 11.94
N VAL A 174 -8.87 -2.26 12.93
CA VAL A 174 -8.39 -1.68 14.19
C VAL A 174 -8.90 -2.47 15.39
N VAL A 175 -8.03 -2.72 16.37
CA VAL A 175 -8.44 -3.09 17.74
C VAL A 175 -8.26 -1.86 18.63
N ARG A 176 -9.34 -1.41 19.29
CA ARG A 176 -9.34 -0.24 20.17
C ARG A 176 -9.23 -0.67 21.63
N LEU A 177 -8.40 0.04 22.38
CA LEU A 177 -8.12 -0.20 23.80
C LEU A 177 -8.61 0.97 24.68
N ASN A 178 -9.58 1.74 24.19
CA ASN A 178 -9.99 3.02 24.80
C ASN A 178 -10.91 2.88 26.03
N SER A 179 -11.05 1.68 26.58
CA SER A 179 -11.81 1.41 27.80
C SER A 179 -11.28 0.17 28.51
N LYS A 180 -11.56 0.04 29.82
CA LYS A 180 -11.26 -1.18 30.60
C LYS A 180 -11.92 -2.44 30.02
N ASN A 181 -13.03 -2.27 29.31
CA ASN A 181 -13.76 -3.34 28.66
C ASN A 181 -13.18 -3.72 27.30
N SER A 182 -12.09 -3.08 26.83
CA SER A 182 -11.44 -3.36 25.54
C SER A 182 -9.92 -3.60 25.63
N ILE A 183 -9.34 -3.49 26.82
CA ILE A 183 -8.00 -4.02 27.14
C ILE A 183 -8.12 -5.49 27.55
N GLU A 184 -7.02 -6.25 27.50
CA GLU A 184 -6.97 -7.69 27.82
C GLU A 184 -8.15 -8.39 27.15
N ASN A 185 -8.26 -8.15 25.84
CA ASN A 185 -9.45 -8.44 25.08
C ASN A 185 -9.47 -9.87 24.55
N ASP A 186 -8.33 -10.54 24.46
CA ASP A 186 -8.22 -11.91 23.95
C ASP A 186 -8.96 -12.10 22.61
N HIS A 187 -8.94 -11.06 21.77
CA HIS A 187 -9.52 -11.13 20.43
C HIS A 187 -8.74 -12.12 19.56
N VAL A 188 -9.44 -12.79 18.64
CA VAL A 188 -8.84 -13.70 17.66
C VAL A 188 -9.15 -13.22 16.25
N ILE A 189 -8.12 -12.92 15.48
CA ILE A 189 -8.21 -12.53 14.06
C ILE A 189 -7.51 -13.59 13.24
N GLU A 190 -8.27 -14.43 12.52
CA GLU A 190 -7.67 -15.59 11.85
C GLU A 190 -8.27 -16.01 10.51
N ASN A 191 -7.46 -16.66 9.67
CA ASN A 191 -7.90 -17.20 8.38
C ASN A 191 -8.52 -16.16 7.44
N ASN A 192 -8.26 -14.86 7.65
CA ASN A 192 -8.75 -13.80 6.78
C ASN A 192 -7.83 -13.63 5.57
N TYR A 193 -8.43 -13.27 4.44
CA TYR A 193 -7.73 -12.77 3.25
C TYR A 193 -7.73 -11.24 3.30
N PHE A 194 -6.57 -10.66 3.55
CA PHE A 194 -6.31 -9.24 3.35
C PHE A 194 -5.71 -9.08 1.96
N GLY A 195 -6.56 -8.71 1.00
CA GLY A 195 -6.18 -8.49 -0.39
C GLY A 195 -5.44 -7.17 -0.61
N PRO A 196 -5.19 -6.83 -1.90
CA PRO A 196 -4.38 -5.68 -2.26
C PRO A 196 -4.86 -4.37 -1.64
N ARG A 197 -3.90 -3.63 -1.06
CA ARG A 197 -4.07 -2.26 -0.60
C ARG A 197 -2.93 -1.43 -1.17
N ARG A 198 -3.22 -0.60 -2.17
CA ARG A 198 -2.20 0.18 -2.88
C ARG A 198 -1.60 1.28 -2.01
N PRO A 199 -0.40 1.79 -2.34
CA PRO A 199 0.20 2.94 -1.66
C PRO A 199 -0.80 4.09 -1.53
N LEU A 200 -0.97 4.57 -0.30
CA LEU A 200 -1.87 5.69 -0.04
C LEU A 200 -1.27 7.02 -0.53
N GLY A 201 0.06 7.10 -0.59
CA GLY A 201 0.80 8.35 -0.81
C GLY A 201 0.89 9.22 0.46
N SER A 202 0.61 8.65 1.63
CA SER A 202 0.68 9.32 2.93
C SER A 202 0.71 8.30 4.08
N ASN A 203 0.94 8.77 5.30
CA ASN A 203 0.66 8.02 6.54
C ASN A 203 -0.84 7.68 6.71
N GLY A 204 -1.15 6.63 7.47
CA GLY A 204 -2.51 6.18 7.76
C GLY A 204 -2.99 5.09 6.80
N GLY A 205 -2.05 4.37 6.20
CA GLY A 205 -2.25 3.32 5.21
C GLY A 205 -2.31 1.92 5.81
N GLU A 206 -2.29 1.77 7.14
CA GLU A 206 -2.01 0.48 7.77
C GLU A 206 -3.11 -0.55 7.48
N THR A 207 -2.76 -1.80 7.16
CA THR A 207 -3.78 -2.85 7.00
C THR A 207 -4.37 -3.23 8.35
N MET A 208 -3.55 -3.33 9.39
CA MET A 208 -4.02 -3.64 10.73
C MET A 208 -3.33 -2.77 11.79
N ARG A 209 -4.09 -2.34 12.81
CA ARG A 209 -3.54 -1.66 13.98
C ARG A 209 -4.15 -2.19 15.27
N ILE A 210 -3.31 -2.54 16.25
CA ILE A 210 -3.75 -3.04 17.55
C ILE A 210 -3.36 -2.04 18.64
N GLY A 211 -4.30 -1.18 19.02
CA GLY A 211 -4.10 -0.09 19.97
C GLY A 211 -3.66 1.24 19.32
N THR A 212 -3.22 2.15 20.18
CA THR A 212 -2.69 3.48 19.82
C THR A 212 -1.59 3.85 20.81
N SER A 213 -0.80 4.87 20.51
CA SER A 213 0.23 5.37 21.44
C SER A 213 -0.31 5.72 22.83
N HIS A 214 -1.53 6.26 22.93
CA HIS A 214 -2.11 6.66 24.22
C HIS A 214 -2.39 5.45 25.14
N TYR A 215 -2.73 4.29 24.57
CA TYR A 215 -3.06 3.07 25.31
C TYR A 215 -1.99 1.98 25.15
N SER A 216 -0.79 2.33 24.70
CA SER A 216 0.19 1.32 24.27
C SER A 216 0.81 0.53 25.40
N MET A 217 0.73 1.03 26.64
CA MET A 217 1.20 0.33 27.82
C MET A 217 0.18 -0.68 28.37
N GLU A 218 -1.04 -0.67 27.84
CA GLU A 218 -2.07 -1.65 28.19
C GLU A 218 -1.83 -2.96 27.44
N ASN A 219 -2.13 -4.07 28.09
CA ASN A 219 -2.14 -5.38 27.45
C ASN A 219 -3.39 -5.50 26.59
N SER A 220 -3.24 -5.98 25.36
CA SER A 220 -4.36 -6.31 24.47
C SER A 220 -4.64 -7.81 24.46
N ASN A 221 -3.59 -8.64 24.49
CA ASN A 221 -3.66 -10.10 24.35
C ASN A 221 -4.30 -10.56 23.02
N THR A 222 -4.34 -9.70 22.00
CA THR A 222 -4.93 -10.08 20.71
C THR A 222 -4.05 -11.12 20.02
N ILE A 223 -4.70 -12.13 19.43
CA ILE A 223 -4.07 -13.18 18.64
C ILE A 223 -4.42 -12.95 17.17
N VAL A 224 -3.38 -12.75 16.34
CA VAL A 224 -3.48 -12.64 14.89
C VAL A 224 -2.78 -13.86 14.29
N ARG A 225 -3.55 -14.78 13.71
CA ARG A 225 -2.98 -16.03 13.17
C ARG A 225 -3.58 -16.51 11.87
N ASN A 226 -2.82 -17.26 11.10
CA ASN A 226 -3.30 -17.91 9.88
C ASN A 226 -3.88 -16.94 8.81
N ASN A 227 -3.56 -15.65 8.85
CA ASN A 227 -4.05 -14.69 7.85
C ASN A 227 -3.10 -14.63 6.66
N TYR A 228 -3.67 -14.34 5.47
CA TYR A 228 -2.91 -14.10 4.25
C TYR A 228 -3.01 -12.62 3.87
N PHE A 229 -1.88 -11.92 3.91
CA PHE A 229 -1.72 -10.54 3.46
C PHE A 229 -1.13 -10.57 2.06
N ASN A 230 -1.86 -10.04 1.08
CA ASN A 230 -1.50 -10.08 -0.33
C ASN A 230 -1.40 -8.66 -0.86
N ASP A 231 -0.19 -8.21 -1.21
CA ASP A 231 0.04 -6.85 -1.75
C ASP A 231 -0.57 -5.76 -0.87
N CYS A 232 -0.41 -5.91 0.45
CA CYS A 232 -0.81 -4.93 1.44
C CYS A 232 0.27 -3.85 1.54
N SER A 233 0.22 -2.86 0.65
CA SER A 233 1.29 -1.91 0.35
C SER A 233 0.86 -0.46 0.64
N GLY A 234 -0.09 -0.26 1.56
CA GLY A 234 -0.70 1.04 1.86
C GLY A 234 0.28 2.08 2.40
N GLU A 235 1.24 1.64 3.23
CA GLU A 235 2.30 2.44 3.83
C GLU A 235 3.41 1.54 4.40
N THR A 236 4.37 2.12 5.13
CA THR A 236 5.46 1.36 5.77
C THR A 236 5.00 0.34 6.84
N GLU A 237 3.87 0.54 7.51
CA GLU A 237 3.32 -0.39 8.50
C GLU A 237 2.16 -1.23 7.91
N ILE A 238 2.43 -2.49 7.51
CA ILE A 238 1.36 -3.44 7.16
C ILE A 238 0.50 -3.71 8.41
N ILE A 239 1.19 -4.07 9.49
CA ILE A 239 0.64 -4.22 10.83
C ILE A 239 1.37 -3.24 11.76
N SER A 240 0.60 -2.43 12.47
CA SER A 240 1.08 -1.51 13.50
C SER A 240 0.61 -1.99 14.87
N SER A 241 1.45 -2.76 15.57
CA SER A 241 1.18 -3.18 16.94
C SER A 241 1.49 -2.03 17.90
N LYS A 242 0.47 -1.53 18.60
CA LYS A 242 0.54 -0.35 19.47
C LYS A 242 -0.07 -0.67 20.85
N SER A 243 0.23 -1.84 21.38
CA SER A 243 -0.22 -2.38 22.69
C SER A 243 0.66 -3.56 23.11
N GLY A 244 0.51 -4.02 24.35
CA GLY A 244 1.29 -5.13 24.91
C GLY A 244 0.68 -6.51 24.73
N GLN A 245 1.55 -7.54 24.82
CA GLN A 245 1.20 -8.97 24.89
C GLN A 245 0.39 -9.54 23.71
N ASN A 246 0.47 -8.94 22.53
CA ASN A 246 -0.12 -9.52 21.32
C ASN A 246 0.70 -10.69 20.79
N THR A 247 0.03 -11.60 20.08
CA THR A 247 0.66 -12.71 19.39
C THR A 247 0.33 -12.68 17.91
N PHE A 248 1.36 -12.60 17.06
CA PHE A 248 1.28 -12.69 15.61
C PHE A 248 1.92 -14.00 15.18
N THR A 249 1.13 -14.99 14.75
CA THR A 249 1.67 -16.33 14.46
C THR A 249 1.11 -16.98 13.21
N ASN A 250 1.98 -17.66 12.44
CA ASN A 250 1.60 -18.36 11.22
C ASN A 250 0.81 -17.49 10.22
N ASN A 251 1.14 -16.20 10.09
CA ASN A 251 0.61 -15.36 9.02
C ASN A 251 1.56 -15.39 7.81
N LEU A 252 1.02 -15.20 6.61
CA LEU A 252 1.80 -15.09 5.38
C LEU A 252 1.65 -13.69 4.77
N PHE A 253 2.76 -13.03 4.50
CA PHE A 253 2.86 -11.74 3.81
C PHE A 253 3.44 -11.97 2.42
N TYR A 254 2.62 -11.82 1.38
CA TYR A 254 2.98 -12.07 -0.01
C TYR A 254 3.09 -10.75 -0.76
N GLU A 255 4.30 -10.40 -1.20
CA GLU A 255 4.61 -9.20 -1.98
C GLU A 255 4.12 -7.89 -1.33
N CYS A 256 4.04 -7.84 0.00
CA CYS A 256 3.62 -6.65 0.74
C CYS A 256 4.77 -5.66 0.93
N GLN A 257 4.61 -4.43 0.44
CA GLN A 257 5.58 -3.35 0.66
C GLN A 257 5.33 -2.70 2.02
N GLY A 258 6.23 -2.91 2.99
CA GLY A 258 6.05 -2.50 4.38
C GLY A 258 6.48 -3.59 5.37
N SER A 259 6.11 -3.45 6.64
CA SER A 259 6.55 -4.37 7.70
C SER A 259 5.48 -4.64 8.76
N LEU A 260 5.63 -5.79 9.45
CA LEU A 260 5.02 -5.99 10.76
C LEU A 260 5.83 -5.19 11.78
N THR A 261 5.27 -4.06 12.22
CA THR A 261 5.94 -3.16 13.17
C THR A 261 5.39 -3.32 14.58
N LEU A 262 6.30 -3.65 15.51
CA LEU A 262 6.05 -3.58 16.96
C LEU A 262 6.20 -2.13 17.43
N ARG A 263 5.28 -1.27 16.98
CA ARG A 263 5.42 0.19 16.99
C ARG A 263 5.40 0.79 18.39
N HIS A 264 4.50 0.32 19.24
CA HIS A 264 4.44 0.64 20.67
C HIS A 264 3.99 -0.59 21.48
N GLY A 265 4.26 -0.57 22.78
CA GLY A 265 3.86 -1.63 23.71
C GLY A 265 4.86 -2.77 23.80
N ASP A 266 4.84 -3.46 24.94
CA ASP A 266 5.89 -4.39 25.36
C ASP A 266 5.41 -5.86 25.31
N GLY A 267 6.34 -6.80 25.20
CA GLY A 267 6.05 -8.23 25.40
C GLY A 267 5.27 -8.91 24.27
N ASN A 268 5.30 -8.38 23.05
CA ASN A 268 4.62 -8.99 21.91
C ASN A 268 5.44 -10.16 21.33
N LYS A 269 4.74 -11.08 20.66
CA LYS A 269 5.31 -12.28 20.04
C LYS A 269 5.04 -12.30 18.54
N VAL A 270 6.09 -12.47 17.74
CA VAL A 270 6.06 -12.64 16.29
C VAL A 270 6.69 -13.98 15.96
N GLU A 271 5.85 -15.00 15.76
CA GLU A 271 6.27 -16.41 15.79
C GLU A 271 5.81 -17.20 14.57
N GLY A 272 6.73 -17.79 13.80
CA GLY A 272 6.35 -18.70 12.72
C GLY A 272 5.69 -18.04 11.51
N ASN A 273 5.88 -16.73 11.30
CA ASN A 273 5.32 -16.01 10.15
C ASN A 273 6.21 -16.18 8.90
N ILE A 274 5.61 -16.03 7.74
CA ILE A 274 6.24 -16.20 6.43
C ILE A 274 6.14 -14.88 5.67
N PHE A 275 7.28 -14.35 5.19
CA PHE A 275 7.37 -13.12 4.41
C PHE A 275 7.97 -13.46 3.05
N LEU A 276 7.17 -13.40 1.99
CA LEU A 276 7.57 -13.70 0.61
C LEU A 276 7.61 -12.38 -0.17
N GLY A 277 8.79 -11.75 -0.23
CA GLY A 277 9.00 -10.50 -0.94
C GLY A 277 9.21 -10.68 -2.44
N ASN A 278 9.71 -11.84 -2.87
CA ASN A 278 9.98 -12.17 -4.29
C ASN A 278 10.85 -11.13 -5.03
N GLY A 279 11.68 -10.36 -4.31
CA GLY A 279 12.49 -9.30 -4.90
C GLY A 279 11.72 -8.03 -5.25
N ILE A 280 10.43 -7.93 -4.86
CA ILE A 280 9.65 -6.71 -5.05
C ILE A 280 10.23 -5.60 -4.15
N PRO A 281 10.48 -4.39 -4.69
CA PRO A 281 11.01 -3.25 -3.93
C PRO A 281 10.25 -2.97 -2.63
N GLU A 282 10.94 -2.50 -1.60
CA GLU A 282 10.35 -2.07 -0.32
C GLU A 282 9.59 -3.17 0.47
N THR A 283 9.71 -4.44 0.08
CA THR A 283 9.18 -5.57 0.86
C THR A 283 10.01 -5.77 2.12
N GLY A 284 9.36 -5.73 3.28
CA GLY A 284 10.00 -5.83 4.58
C GLY A 284 9.52 -7.01 5.41
N GLY A 285 10.13 -7.20 6.58
CA GLY A 285 9.76 -8.25 7.53
C GLY A 285 9.26 -7.67 8.84
N VAL A 286 10.09 -7.74 9.87
CA VAL A 286 9.70 -7.36 11.24
C VAL A 286 10.50 -6.15 11.71
N ARG A 287 9.82 -5.12 12.22
CA ARG A 287 10.44 -3.96 12.87
C ARG A 287 10.20 -3.99 14.37
N VAL A 288 11.29 -4.08 15.13
CA VAL A 288 11.35 -4.24 16.59
C VAL A 288 11.67 -2.89 17.25
N ILE A 289 10.74 -2.45 18.09
CA ILE A 289 10.86 -1.28 18.99
C ILE A 289 10.34 -1.74 20.37
N ASN A 290 10.64 -0.99 21.43
CA ASN A 290 10.13 -1.23 22.78
C ASN A 290 10.66 -2.56 23.39
N ARG A 291 10.08 -2.99 24.51
CA ARG A 291 10.72 -3.96 25.41
C ARG A 291 10.16 -5.37 25.26
N LYS A 292 10.97 -6.37 25.60
CA LYS A 292 10.58 -7.78 25.79
C LYS A 292 9.93 -8.42 24.56
N GLN A 293 10.25 -7.91 23.37
CA GLN A 293 9.70 -8.43 22.13
C GLN A 293 10.31 -9.79 21.80
N THR A 294 9.50 -10.73 21.33
CA THR A 294 9.96 -12.03 20.84
C THR A 294 9.73 -12.11 19.34
N VAL A 295 10.80 -12.33 18.57
CA VAL A 295 10.76 -12.55 17.12
C VAL A 295 11.44 -13.87 16.83
N ARG A 296 10.66 -14.93 16.63
CA ARG A 296 11.23 -16.27 16.44
C ARG A 296 10.57 -17.13 15.40
N ASP A 297 11.34 -18.07 14.90
CA ASP A 297 10.86 -19.10 13.97
C ASP A 297 10.24 -18.53 12.68
N ASN A 298 10.50 -17.26 12.32
CA ASN A 298 9.97 -16.64 11.11
C ASN A 298 10.84 -16.97 9.89
N TYR A 299 10.22 -16.96 8.71
CA TYR A 299 10.89 -17.17 7.42
C TYR A 299 10.69 -15.95 6.52
N GLY A 300 11.78 -15.41 5.97
CA GLY A 300 11.76 -14.34 4.99
C GLY A 300 12.47 -14.75 3.70
N TYR A 301 11.87 -14.46 2.54
CA TYR A 301 12.42 -14.76 1.22
C TYR A 301 12.37 -13.53 0.30
N GLY A 302 13.51 -13.10 -0.24
CA GLY A 302 13.58 -12.05 -1.26
C GLY A 302 13.06 -10.69 -0.77
N LEU A 303 13.36 -10.31 0.47
CA LEU A 303 12.93 -9.04 1.07
C LEU A 303 13.96 -7.95 0.75
N THR A 304 13.53 -6.87 0.11
CA THR A 304 14.44 -5.84 -0.43
C THR A 304 14.31 -4.47 0.25
N GLY A 305 13.39 -4.31 1.20
CA GLY A 305 13.23 -3.04 1.91
C GLY A 305 14.48 -2.70 2.73
N ALA A 306 14.72 -1.40 2.90
CA ALA A 306 15.85 -0.85 3.67
C ALA A 306 15.35 0.05 4.80
N ARG A 307 16.26 0.54 5.64
CA ARG A 307 15.97 1.49 6.73
C ARG A 307 14.92 0.93 7.69
N PHE A 308 13.69 1.45 7.66
CA PHE A 308 12.60 1.00 8.51
C PHE A 308 11.85 -0.21 7.96
N ARG A 309 12.29 -0.74 6.81
CA ARG A 309 11.63 -1.82 6.06
C ARG A 309 12.57 -2.99 5.78
N GLY A 310 13.69 -3.09 6.49
CA GLY A 310 14.56 -4.27 6.41
C GLY A 310 13.80 -5.59 6.65
N ALA A 311 14.40 -6.70 6.23
CA ALA A 311 13.89 -8.04 6.56
C ALA A 311 13.75 -8.23 8.09
N LEU A 312 14.65 -7.58 8.83
CA LEU A 312 14.55 -7.37 10.27
C LEU A 312 15.15 -6.00 10.60
N VAL A 313 14.43 -5.22 11.40
CA VAL A 313 14.87 -3.90 11.86
C VAL A 313 14.84 -3.87 13.38
N VAL A 314 15.96 -3.55 14.02
CA VAL A 314 16.04 -3.28 15.46
C VAL A 314 16.36 -1.80 15.62
N MET A 315 15.38 -1.03 16.09
CA MET A 315 15.50 0.43 16.14
C MET A 315 16.30 0.92 17.35
N ASN A 316 16.92 2.08 17.19
CA ASN A 316 17.26 2.94 18.31
C ASN A 316 15.99 3.55 18.93
N GLY A 317 16.04 3.84 20.23
CA GLY A 317 15.00 4.57 20.94
C GLY A 317 15.44 5.95 21.38
N ILE A 318 14.54 6.65 22.04
CA ILE A 318 14.76 7.95 22.65
C ILE A 318 14.90 7.75 24.18
N PRO A 319 15.96 8.28 24.81
CA PRO A 319 16.07 8.30 26.27
C PRO A 319 14.83 8.97 26.90
N ASN A 320 14.21 8.33 27.88
CA ASN A 320 12.97 8.83 28.51
C ASN A 320 11.85 9.16 27.51
N SER A 321 11.71 8.34 26.47
CA SER A 321 10.75 8.54 25.37
C SER A 321 9.32 8.82 25.87
N PRO A 322 8.65 9.86 25.32
CA PRO A 322 7.20 9.99 25.39
C PRO A 322 6.48 8.80 24.74
N LEU A 323 5.22 8.56 25.12
CA LEU A 323 4.40 7.42 24.65
C LEU A 323 4.25 7.34 23.12
N ASN A 324 4.16 8.49 22.45
CA ASN A 324 3.98 8.58 21.00
C ASN A 324 5.30 8.59 20.22
N ARG A 325 6.45 8.44 20.88
CA ARG A 325 7.76 8.36 20.22
C ARG A 325 8.29 6.91 20.20
N TYR A 326 9.60 6.71 20.31
CA TYR A 326 10.27 5.41 20.15
C TYR A 326 10.95 5.00 21.46
N VAL A 327 10.40 4.00 22.16
CA VAL A 327 11.03 3.46 23.37
C VAL A 327 12.20 2.56 22.99
N GLN A 328 13.31 2.68 23.74
CA GLN A 328 14.50 1.85 23.59
C GLN A 328 14.15 0.36 23.52
N VAL A 329 14.76 -0.34 22.56
CA VAL A 329 14.71 -1.80 22.51
C VAL A 329 15.47 -2.36 23.71
N SER A 330 14.78 -3.14 24.54
CA SER A 330 15.36 -3.82 25.69
C SER A 330 14.81 -5.23 25.81
N GLU A 331 15.65 -6.20 26.16
CA GLU A 331 15.23 -7.59 26.39
C GLU A 331 14.57 -8.24 25.16
N ALA A 332 14.95 -7.84 23.94
CA ALA A 332 14.44 -8.47 22.73
C ALA A 332 15.05 -9.87 22.54
N SER A 333 14.21 -10.84 22.17
CA SER A 333 14.62 -12.22 21.87
C SER A 333 14.38 -12.51 20.39
N ILE A 334 15.46 -12.52 19.60
CA ILE A 334 15.42 -12.74 18.15
C ILE A 334 16.08 -14.08 17.84
N LYS A 335 15.28 -15.12 17.62
CA LYS A 335 15.79 -16.51 17.57
C LYS A 335 15.25 -17.35 16.44
N ASN A 336 16.06 -18.25 15.89
CA ASN A 336 15.61 -19.30 14.96
C ASN A 336 14.95 -18.79 13.68
N ASN A 337 15.16 -17.52 13.31
CA ASN A 337 14.62 -16.99 12.06
C ASN A 337 15.50 -17.39 10.88
N VAL A 338 14.89 -17.55 9.71
CA VAL A 338 15.57 -17.85 8.45
C VAL A 338 15.30 -16.71 7.46
N PHE A 339 16.37 -16.10 6.95
CA PHE A 339 16.30 -15.08 5.91
C PHE A 339 17.05 -15.56 4.67
N VAL A 340 16.35 -15.69 3.55
CA VAL A 340 16.87 -16.14 2.27
C VAL A 340 16.79 -14.97 1.29
N ASN A 341 17.93 -14.57 0.73
CA ASN A 341 18.04 -13.44 -0.20
C ASN A 341 17.38 -12.15 0.35
N ALA A 342 17.53 -11.90 1.65
CA ALA A 342 17.20 -10.61 2.25
C ALA A 342 18.32 -9.62 1.94
N GLU A 343 17.95 -8.38 1.58
CA GLU A 343 18.93 -7.34 1.25
C GLU A 343 19.46 -6.59 2.48
N HIS A 344 18.60 -6.38 3.49
CA HIS A 344 18.93 -5.57 4.66
C HIS A 344 18.41 -6.17 5.97
N ILE A 345 19.30 -6.28 6.95
CA ILE A 345 19.03 -6.41 8.38
C ILE A 345 19.64 -5.18 9.07
N GLU A 346 18.80 -4.40 9.72
CA GLU A 346 19.11 -3.04 10.16
C GLU A 346 19.22 -3.01 11.68
N LEU A 347 20.40 -2.67 12.23
CA LEU A 347 20.66 -2.67 13.67
C LEU A 347 21.01 -1.28 14.19
N GLY A 348 20.29 -0.83 15.22
CA GLY A 348 20.34 0.56 15.71
C GLY A 348 19.63 1.54 14.78
N ALA A 349 18.71 1.05 13.94
CA ALA A 349 18.13 1.81 12.85
C ALA A 349 17.44 3.10 13.35
N GLY A 350 17.61 4.18 12.59
CA GLY A 350 17.11 5.51 12.93
C GLY A 350 17.93 6.21 14.01
N SER A 351 19.16 5.76 14.32
CA SER A 351 20.03 6.50 15.23
C SER A 351 20.27 7.92 14.72
N ASP A 352 20.02 8.89 15.59
CA ASP A 352 20.24 10.31 15.38
C ASP A 352 20.36 11.02 16.74
N ALA A 353 20.46 12.35 16.74
CA ALA A 353 20.58 13.13 17.98
C ALA A 353 19.39 12.93 18.96
N GLU A 354 18.19 12.64 18.45
CA GLU A 354 17.00 12.37 19.27
C GLU A 354 16.92 10.88 19.67
N ARG A 355 17.08 9.99 18.69
CA ARG A 355 17.05 8.52 18.83
C ARG A 355 18.44 7.98 19.20
N SER A 356 18.93 8.39 20.36
CA SER A 356 20.30 8.11 20.83
C SER A 356 20.41 6.95 21.84
N ALA A 357 19.33 6.18 22.06
CA ALA A 357 19.34 5.03 22.97
C ALA A 357 19.46 3.70 22.18
N PRO A 358 20.65 3.09 22.10
CA PRO A 358 20.86 1.84 21.37
C PRO A 358 20.17 0.64 22.04
N PRO A 359 19.96 -0.48 21.32
CA PRO A 359 19.36 -1.69 21.89
C PRO A 359 20.18 -2.28 23.05
N ILE A 360 19.51 -2.73 24.11
CA ILE A 360 20.15 -3.30 25.31
C ILE A 360 19.58 -4.66 25.71
N ASN A 361 20.36 -5.44 26.48
CA ASN A 361 19.95 -6.72 27.08
C ASN A 361 19.25 -7.70 26.12
N SER A 362 19.57 -7.63 24.83
CA SER A 362 18.87 -8.34 23.76
C SER A 362 19.72 -9.49 23.23
N VAL A 363 19.08 -10.45 22.55
CA VAL A 363 19.74 -11.65 22.03
C VAL A 363 19.36 -11.87 20.56
N PHE A 364 20.36 -12.17 19.74
CA PHE A 364 20.24 -12.62 18.36
C PHE A 364 20.89 -14.00 18.23
N GLU A 365 20.08 -15.05 18.35
CA GLU A 365 20.58 -16.43 18.51
C GLU A 365 20.01 -17.41 17.47
N ASN A 366 20.87 -18.28 16.93
CA ASN A 366 20.46 -19.40 16.07
C ASN A 366 19.66 -18.99 14.82
N ASN A 367 19.85 -17.77 14.33
CA ASN A 367 19.27 -17.33 13.06
C ASN A 367 20.15 -17.82 11.89
N THR A 368 19.54 -18.07 10.74
CA THR A 368 20.24 -18.48 9.52
C THR A 368 20.00 -17.47 8.42
N ILE A 369 21.08 -17.01 7.80
CA ILE A 369 21.04 -16.11 6.66
C ILE A 369 21.62 -16.82 5.45
N TYR A 370 20.91 -16.77 4.34
CA TYR A 370 21.38 -17.24 3.06
C TYR A 370 21.29 -16.09 2.05
N SER A 371 22.36 -15.86 1.29
CA SER A 371 22.38 -14.91 0.17
C SER A 371 23.13 -15.50 -1.02
N GLU A 372 22.54 -15.39 -2.21
CA GLU A 372 23.22 -15.68 -3.47
C GLU A 372 24.26 -14.62 -3.84
N SER A 373 24.05 -13.37 -3.42
CA SER A 373 25.04 -12.29 -3.56
C SER A 373 26.03 -12.28 -2.40
N ASP A 374 27.22 -11.72 -2.62
CA ASP A 374 28.25 -11.50 -1.59
C ASP A 374 28.02 -10.21 -0.76
N ARG A 375 26.85 -9.57 -0.93
CA ARG A 375 26.45 -8.36 -0.20
C ARG A 375 26.47 -8.59 1.32
N ASP A 376 26.98 -7.60 2.05
CA ASP A 376 26.77 -7.55 3.50
C ASP A 376 25.30 -7.18 3.78
N VAL A 377 24.56 -8.16 4.30
CA VAL A 377 23.15 -8.00 4.68
C VAL A 377 22.97 -7.08 5.90
N PHE A 378 24.01 -6.91 6.73
CA PHE A 378 23.89 -6.13 7.97
C PHE A 378 24.30 -4.67 7.77
N THR A 379 23.37 -3.76 8.07
CA THR A 379 23.67 -2.34 8.22
C THR A 379 23.68 -1.99 9.70
N ILE A 380 24.78 -1.42 10.18
CA ILE A 380 24.96 -1.05 11.59
C ILE A 380 24.97 0.47 11.73
N HIS A 381 23.97 1.02 12.42
CA HIS A 381 23.77 2.46 12.58
C HIS A 381 24.32 3.03 13.88
N ASP A 382 24.47 2.21 14.92
CA ASP A 382 24.95 2.64 16.24
C ASP A 382 25.70 1.51 16.98
N ASP A 383 25.99 1.68 18.26
CA ASP A 383 26.45 0.62 19.14
C ASP A 383 25.42 -0.52 19.22
N ILE A 384 25.93 -1.74 19.09
CA ILE A 384 25.16 -2.98 19.15
C ILE A 384 25.66 -3.91 20.27
N SER A 385 26.53 -3.41 21.16
CA SER A 385 27.09 -4.18 22.28
C SER A 385 26.01 -4.77 23.21
N GLY A 386 24.86 -4.12 23.30
CA GLY A 386 23.70 -4.59 24.03
C GLY A 386 22.92 -5.74 23.36
N ILE A 387 23.33 -6.19 22.18
CA ILE A 387 22.78 -7.36 21.48
C ILE A 387 23.81 -8.49 21.51
N LYS A 388 23.47 -9.59 22.17
CA LYS A 388 24.29 -10.79 22.21
C LYS A 388 24.06 -11.66 20.97
N PHE A 389 25.07 -11.79 20.11
CA PHE A 389 25.01 -12.65 18.91
C PHE A 389 25.60 -14.03 19.18
N GLU A 390 24.82 -15.10 19.01
CA GLU A 390 25.28 -16.47 19.27
C GLU A 390 24.73 -17.52 18.29
N LYS A 391 25.58 -18.47 17.89
CA LYS A 391 25.19 -19.67 17.13
C LYS A 391 24.48 -19.38 15.79
N ASN A 392 24.64 -18.19 15.24
CA ASN A 392 24.04 -17.86 13.95
C ASN A 392 24.84 -18.49 12.81
N THR A 393 24.18 -18.72 11.67
CA THR A 393 24.81 -19.33 10.49
C THR A 393 24.60 -18.44 9.27
N SER A 394 25.64 -18.30 8.44
CA SER A 394 25.56 -17.63 7.14
C SER A 394 26.30 -18.45 6.07
N ASN A 395 25.92 -18.32 4.79
CA ASN A 395 26.72 -18.83 3.67
C ASN A 395 27.74 -17.81 3.15
N GLN A 396 27.54 -16.52 3.42
CA GLN A 396 28.41 -15.42 3.01
C GLN A 396 29.10 -14.79 4.20
N ALA A 397 30.17 -14.02 3.95
CA ALA A 397 30.75 -13.17 4.96
C ALA A 397 29.70 -12.19 5.53
N VAL A 398 29.83 -11.84 6.80
CA VAL A 398 28.94 -10.91 7.50
C VAL A 398 29.75 -9.76 8.06
N ASN A 399 29.09 -8.64 8.36
CA ASN A 399 29.69 -7.48 9.02
C ASN A 399 30.63 -7.86 10.17
N GLN A 400 31.79 -7.21 10.24
CA GLN A 400 32.81 -7.51 11.26
C GLN A 400 32.30 -7.33 12.69
N LYS A 401 31.36 -6.39 12.92
CA LYS A 401 30.80 -6.13 14.26
C LYS A 401 29.97 -7.32 14.79
N VAL A 402 29.35 -8.12 13.91
CA VAL A 402 28.53 -9.29 14.31
C VAL A 402 29.25 -10.63 14.14
N LYS A 403 30.39 -10.65 13.42
CA LYS A 403 31.12 -11.86 13.01
C LYS A 403 31.36 -12.89 14.14
N LYS A 404 31.63 -12.45 15.37
CA LYS A 404 31.87 -13.36 16.52
C LYS A 404 30.70 -14.30 16.83
N GLY A 405 29.47 -13.87 16.51
CA GLY A 405 28.26 -14.66 16.73
C GLY A 405 27.84 -15.55 15.55
N PHE A 406 28.61 -15.56 14.46
CA PHE A 406 28.28 -16.24 13.21
C PHE A 406 29.28 -17.34 12.84
N LYS A 407 28.77 -18.43 12.27
CA LYS A 407 29.57 -19.44 11.57
C LYS A 407 29.25 -19.41 10.09
N ILE A 408 30.29 -19.28 9.27
CA ILE A 408 30.15 -19.40 7.82
C ILE A 408 30.14 -20.88 7.43
N LYS A 409 29.14 -21.31 6.66
CA LYS A 409 28.94 -22.70 6.25
C LYS A 409 28.53 -22.78 4.79
N LYS A 410 28.90 -23.86 4.11
CA LYS A 410 28.35 -24.17 2.79
C LYS A 410 26.88 -24.60 2.96
N ILE A 411 25.97 -23.77 2.48
CA ILE A 411 24.53 -23.98 2.50
C ILE A 411 24.04 -24.10 1.06
N THR A 412 23.10 -24.99 0.81
CA THR A 412 22.32 -25.03 -0.44
C THR A 412 20.85 -24.76 -0.13
N LEU A 413 20.04 -24.39 -1.11
CA LEU A 413 18.59 -24.31 -0.94
C LEU A 413 17.93 -25.59 -1.43
N THR A 414 16.96 -26.10 -0.67
CA THR A 414 16.05 -27.17 -1.11
C THR A 414 14.61 -26.82 -0.72
N PRO A 415 13.61 -27.13 -1.54
CA PRO A 415 12.21 -26.86 -1.17
C PRO A 415 11.79 -27.76 0.01
N ASP A 416 11.00 -27.20 0.93
CA ASP A 416 10.27 -27.98 1.93
C ASP A 416 8.94 -28.51 1.36
N ASN A 417 8.13 -29.15 2.21
CA ASN A 417 6.84 -29.72 1.80
C ASN A 417 5.82 -28.67 1.32
N ASN A 418 6.02 -27.39 1.66
CA ASN A 418 5.18 -26.27 1.24
C ASN A 418 5.79 -25.50 0.07
N GLY A 419 6.89 -26.00 -0.53
CA GLY A 419 7.59 -25.36 -1.64
C GLY A 419 8.48 -24.18 -1.24
N LEU A 420 8.65 -23.90 0.06
CA LEU A 420 9.52 -22.82 0.52
C LEU A 420 10.98 -23.23 0.39
N LEU A 421 11.82 -22.37 -0.17
CA LEU A 421 13.24 -22.66 -0.35
C LEU A 421 13.99 -22.55 0.99
N MET A 422 14.39 -23.70 1.55
CA MET A 422 15.01 -23.79 2.87
C MET A 422 16.54 -23.97 2.78
N PRO A 423 17.31 -23.24 3.60
CA PRO A 423 18.72 -23.51 3.84
C PRO A 423 18.95 -24.96 4.25
N THR A 424 19.88 -25.63 3.58
CA THR A 424 20.20 -27.04 3.81
C THR A 424 21.69 -27.19 4.08
N LEU A 425 22.03 -27.78 5.22
CA LEU A 425 23.40 -27.99 5.66
C LEU A 425 23.65 -29.48 5.84
N LYS A 426 24.60 -30.04 5.08
CA LYS A 426 24.95 -31.48 5.11
C LYS A 426 23.73 -32.39 4.96
N GLY A 427 22.82 -32.05 4.03
CA GLY A 427 21.59 -32.80 3.75
C GLY A 427 20.46 -32.62 4.76
N LYS A 428 20.62 -31.78 5.79
CA LYS A 428 19.56 -31.46 6.76
C LYS A 428 19.03 -30.05 6.51
N GLN A 429 17.72 -29.93 6.31
CA GLN A 429 17.05 -28.63 6.19
C GLN A 429 17.06 -27.90 7.54
N ILE A 430 17.41 -26.61 7.52
CA ILE A 430 17.25 -25.68 8.62
C ILE A 430 15.89 -25.00 8.41
N ARG A 431 14.84 -25.69 8.84
CA ARG A 431 13.47 -25.19 8.79
C ARG A 431 13.13 -24.56 10.13
N PRO A 432 12.66 -23.30 10.19
CA PRO A 432 12.07 -22.74 11.39
C PRO A 432 10.88 -23.58 11.85
N ASN A 433 10.39 -23.39 13.08
CA ASN A 433 9.17 -24.04 13.55
C ASN A 433 7.90 -23.45 12.91
N LEU A 434 7.78 -23.59 11.58
CA LEU A 434 6.61 -23.20 10.80
C LEU A 434 5.52 -24.27 10.88
N SER A 435 4.26 -23.84 10.85
CA SER A 435 3.11 -24.75 10.71
C SER A 435 3.26 -25.68 9.50
N SER A 436 2.68 -26.87 9.57
CA SER A 436 2.55 -27.74 8.39
C SER A 436 1.58 -27.13 7.37
N GLU A 437 0.48 -26.53 7.86
CA GLU A 437 -0.48 -25.80 7.03
C GLU A 437 -0.20 -24.30 7.09
N ILE A 438 0.18 -23.74 5.94
CA ILE A 438 0.45 -22.31 5.80
C ILE A 438 -0.78 -21.60 5.21
N PRO A 439 -1.00 -20.32 5.54
CA PRO A 439 -1.99 -19.52 4.84
C PRO A 439 -1.62 -19.37 3.37
N THR A 440 -2.60 -19.49 2.50
CA THR A 440 -2.50 -19.32 1.06
C THR A 440 -3.65 -18.43 0.62
N ARG A 441 -3.60 -17.96 -0.62
CA ARG A 441 -4.71 -17.24 -1.22
C ARG A 441 -5.97 -18.11 -1.27
N GLU A 442 -5.83 -19.41 -1.43
CA GLU A 442 -6.92 -20.36 -1.64
C GLU A 442 -7.61 -20.78 -0.33
N ASN A 443 -6.85 -21.00 0.75
CA ASN A 443 -7.38 -21.46 2.05
C ASN A 443 -7.70 -20.34 3.06
N THR A 444 -7.63 -19.08 2.66
CA THR A 444 -8.02 -17.92 3.48
C THR A 444 -9.19 -17.15 2.87
N GLY A 445 -9.90 -16.37 3.70
CA GLY A 445 -11.11 -15.68 3.29
C GLY A 445 -12.23 -16.66 2.91
N VAL A 446 -13.02 -16.30 1.90
CA VAL A 446 -14.14 -17.13 1.43
C VAL A 446 -13.86 -17.79 0.07
N PRO A 447 -14.38 -19.00 -0.18
CA PRO A 447 -14.23 -19.68 -1.47
C PRO A 447 -15.25 -19.21 -2.53
N TRP A 448 -16.35 -18.58 -2.09
CA TRP A 448 -17.46 -18.18 -2.96
C TRP A 448 -17.35 -16.76 -3.51
N TYR A 449 -16.40 -15.96 -3.02
CA TYR A 449 -16.08 -14.64 -3.56
C TYR A 449 -14.75 -14.70 -4.30
N PRO A 450 -14.66 -14.16 -5.53
CA PRO A 450 -13.42 -14.21 -6.28
C PRO A 450 -12.37 -13.34 -5.60
N LYS A 451 -11.17 -13.89 -5.42
CA LYS A 451 -9.97 -13.10 -5.13
C LYS A 451 -9.43 -12.67 -6.47
N LEU A 452 -9.94 -11.58 -7.04
CA LEU A 452 -9.57 -11.19 -8.40
C LEU A 452 -8.05 -10.94 -8.50
N ALA A 453 -7.47 -11.34 -9.62
CA ALA A 453 -6.04 -11.20 -9.86
C ALA A 453 -5.64 -9.74 -10.06
N LYS A 454 -4.32 -9.49 -10.04
CA LYS A 454 -3.66 -8.21 -10.27
C LYS A 454 -4.37 -7.41 -11.38
N ARG A 455 -4.49 -6.11 -11.13
CA ARG A 455 -4.78 -5.03 -12.09
C ARG A 455 -4.39 -5.40 -13.52
N ALA A 456 -5.31 -5.32 -14.49
CA ALA A 456 -5.02 -5.70 -15.87
C ALA A 456 -3.76 -4.96 -16.39
N ALA A 457 -2.87 -5.71 -17.03
CA ALA A 457 -1.66 -5.15 -17.61
C ALA A 457 -2.02 -4.38 -18.89
N PHE A 458 -1.24 -3.34 -19.20
CA PHE A 458 -1.32 -2.69 -20.51
C PHE A 458 -1.13 -3.72 -21.63
N GLY A 459 -2.00 -3.67 -22.64
CA GLY A 459 -1.94 -4.57 -23.79
C GLY A 459 -2.30 -6.03 -23.54
N SER A 460 -2.90 -6.37 -22.38
CA SER A 460 -3.38 -7.72 -22.09
C SER A 460 -4.71 -8.09 -22.78
N GLY A 461 -5.41 -7.08 -23.32
CA GLY A 461 -6.69 -7.23 -24.00
C GLY A 461 -6.53 -7.41 -25.52
N LYS A 462 -7.61 -7.14 -26.25
CA LYS A 462 -7.62 -7.24 -27.72
C LYS A 462 -7.01 -6.01 -28.37
N VAL A 463 -6.40 -6.19 -29.53
CA VAL A 463 -5.98 -5.09 -30.41
C VAL A 463 -7.14 -4.71 -31.34
N GLN A 464 -7.44 -3.42 -31.43
CA GLN A 464 -8.47 -2.86 -32.29
C GLN A 464 -7.88 -1.72 -33.11
N ALA A 465 -7.92 -1.84 -34.44
CA ALA A 465 -7.58 -0.74 -35.34
C ALA A 465 -8.62 0.37 -35.24
N VAL A 466 -8.15 1.61 -35.16
CA VAL A 466 -8.98 2.84 -35.12
C VAL A 466 -8.60 3.69 -36.32
N LYS A 467 -9.60 3.98 -37.16
CA LYS A 467 -9.43 4.85 -38.33
C LYS A 467 -9.38 6.31 -37.92
N ALA A 468 -8.71 7.13 -38.72
CA ALA A 468 -8.71 8.57 -38.58
C ALA A 468 -10.12 9.17 -38.76
N GLY A 469 -10.33 10.35 -38.20
CA GLY A 469 -11.60 11.06 -38.28
C GLY A 469 -12.04 11.72 -36.97
N VAL A 470 -13.23 12.30 -37.01
CA VAL A 470 -13.82 13.02 -35.87
C VAL A 470 -14.40 12.02 -34.87
N ASN A 471 -13.89 12.06 -33.63
CA ASN A 471 -14.30 11.26 -32.48
C ASN A 471 -14.21 9.73 -32.67
N THR A 472 -13.53 9.24 -33.70
CA THR A 472 -13.33 7.80 -33.90
C THR A 472 -12.57 7.17 -32.72
N LEU A 473 -11.52 7.85 -32.23
CA LEU A 473 -10.79 7.45 -31.03
C LEU A 473 -11.66 7.55 -29.76
N PHE A 474 -12.48 8.58 -29.63
CA PHE A 474 -13.41 8.71 -28.51
C PHE A 474 -14.38 7.51 -28.44
N ASP A 475 -14.99 7.15 -29.57
CA ASP A 475 -15.91 6.02 -29.64
C ASP A 475 -15.21 4.68 -29.44
N ALA A 476 -13.96 4.55 -29.90
CA ALA A 476 -13.15 3.37 -29.64
C ALA A 476 -12.83 3.20 -28.14
N ILE A 477 -12.41 4.27 -27.46
CA ILE A 477 -12.15 4.26 -26.00
C ILE A 477 -13.43 3.90 -25.23
N LYS A 478 -14.57 4.47 -25.61
CA LYS A 478 -15.86 4.20 -24.98
C LYS A 478 -16.27 2.73 -25.05
N ASN A 479 -15.87 2.02 -26.12
CA ASN A 479 -16.24 0.62 -26.37
C ASN A 479 -15.12 -0.38 -25.99
N ALA A 480 -13.98 0.10 -25.50
CA ALA A 480 -12.86 -0.73 -25.08
C ALA A 480 -13.12 -1.45 -23.75
N LYS A 481 -12.33 -2.48 -23.47
CA LYS A 481 -12.30 -3.22 -22.21
C LYS A 481 -10.94 -3.03 -21.50
N PRO A 482 -10.85 -3.29 -20.18
CA PRO A 482 -9.58 -3.25 -19.47
C PRO A 482 -8.50 -4.09 -20.16
N GLY A 483 -7.36 -3.48 -20.45
CA GLY A 483 -6.20 -4.09 -21.11
C GLY A 483 -6.17 -3.95 -22.63
N ASP A 484 -7.26 -3.51 -23.29
CA ASP A 484 -7.32 -3.39 -24.75
C ASP A 484 -6.27 -2.40 -25.31
N VAL A 485 -5.90 -2.64 -26.57
CA VAL A 485 -4.99 -1.80 -27.37
C VAL A 485 -5.77 -1.18 -28.53
N LEU A 486 -5.79 0.14 -28.59
CA LEU A 486 -6.31 0.92 -29.70
C LEU A 486 -5.15 1.32 -30.61
N GLU A 487 -5.07 0.71 -31.79
CA GLU A 487 -4.02 0.96 -32.76
C GLU A 487 -4.51 1.96 -33.81
N LEU A 488 -3.91 3.15 -33.83
CA LEU A 488 -4.23 4.21 -34.79
C LEU A 488 -3.63 3.83 -36.15
N SER A 489 -4.48 3.35 -37.07
CA SER A 489 -4.03 2.69 -38.32
C SER A 489 -3.69 3.66 -39.44
N ASP A 490 -4.24 4.85 -39.38
CA ASP A 490 -4.23 5.81 -40.47
C ASP A 490 -3.22 6.92 -40.21
N ALA A 491 -2.56 7.39 -41.28
CA ALA A 491 -1.65 8.54 -41.23
C ALA A 491 -2.37 9.90 -41.25
N GLN A 492 -3.69 9.90 -41.50
CA GLN A 492 -4.53 11.10 -41.42
C GLN A 492 -4.77 11.51 -39.95
N ASP A 493 -5.27 12.73 -39.79
CA ASP A 493 -5.46 13.35 -38.49
C ASP A 493 -6.68 12.79 -37.74
N TYR A 494 -6.54 12.68 -36.42
CA TYR A 494 -7.59 12.28 -35.49
C TYR A 494 -8.07 13.51 -34.74
N TYR A 495 -9.38 13.74 -34.70
CA TYR A 495 -9.95 14.93 -34.07
C TYR A 495 -10.84 14.55 -32.90
N LEU A 496 -10.57 15.09 -31.72
CA LEU A 496 -11.36 14.93 -30.50
C LEU A 496 -12.15 16.20 -30.19
N THR A 497 -13.40 16.27 -30.63
CA THR A 497 -14.33 17.34 -30.20
C THR A 497 -14.96 17.02 -28.83
N LYS A 498 -14.86 15.75 -28.41
CA LYS A 498 -15.22 15.25 -27.09
C LYS A 498 -13.97 14.72 -26.39
N MET A 499 -13.81 15.03 -25.11
CA MET A 499 -12.71 14.53 -24.28
C MET A 499 -13.04 13.11 -23.77
N PRO A 500 -12.29 12.07 -24.17
CA PRO A 500 -12.45 10.73 -23.65
C PRO A 500 -12.07 10.65 -22.16
N ILE A 501 -12.81 9.85 -21.41
CA ILE A 501 -12.56 9.56 -19.99
C ILE A 501 -11.98 8.15 -19.89
N ILE A 502 -10.79 8.02 -19.33
CA ILE A 502 -10.08 6.76 -19.12
C ILE A 502 -10.51 6.19 -17.76
N ARG A 503 -11.12 4.99 -17.78
CA ARG A 503 -11.76 4.34 -16.60
C ARG A 503 -11.19 2.97 -16.25
N PHE A 504 -10.26 2.48 -17.06
CA PHE A 504 -9.57 1.20 -16.91
C PHE A 504 -8.22 1.29 -17.65
N PRO A 505 -7.29 0.34 -17.43
CA PRO A 505 -6.07 0.28 -18.23
C PRO A 505 -6.35 0.17 -19.73
N ILE A 506 -5.77 1.07 -20.52
CA ILE A 506 -5.87 1.05 -21.98
C ILE A 506 -4.56 1.50 -22.61
N THR A 507 -4.21 0.91 -23.75
CA THR A 507 -3.09 1.34 -24.58
C THR A 507 -3.63 2.01 -25.85
N ILE A 508 -3.10 3.17 -26.20
CA ILE A 508 -3.33 3.83 -27.50
C ILE A 508 -1.97 3.95 -28.17
N LYS A 509 -1.82 3.33 -29.34
CA LYS A 509 -0.54 3.29 -30.05
C LYS A 509 -0.69 3.61 -31.52
N ALA A 510 0.34 4.16 -32.13
CA ALA A 510 0.45 4.24 -33.58
C ALA A 510 0.64 2.85 -34.20
N ALA A 511 0.06 2.62 -35.37
CA ALA A 511 0.45 1.48 -36.20
C ALA A 511 1.89 1.68 -36.72
N ALA A 512 2.58 0.57 -37.01
CA ALA A 512 3.94 0.62 -37.54
C ALA A 512 4.02 1.51 -38.80
N ALA A 513 5.06 2.34 -38.89
CA ALA A 513 5.30 3.30 -39.98
C ALA A 513 4.27 4.46 -40.12
N THR A 514 3.31 4.58 -39.21
CA THR A 514 2.42 5.75 -39.13
C THR A 514 2.91 6.75 -38.09
N LYS A 515 2.54 8.02 -38.25
CA LYS A 515 2.78 9.09 -37.26
C LYS A 515 1.47 9.85 -37.05
N PRO A 516 0.46 9.23 -36.40
CA PRO A 516 -0.87 9.80 -36.27
C PRO A 516 -0.78 11.12 -35.50
N LYS A 517 -1.45 12.15 -36.02
CA LYS A 517 -1.60 13.44 -35.36
C LYS A 517 -2.95 13.51 -34.67
N LEU A 518 -2.96 13.93 -33.42
CA LEU A 518 -4.16 14.09 -32.61
C LEU A 518 -4.37 15.57 -32.28
N TYR A 519 -5.58 16.04 -32.61
CA TYR A 519 -6.10 17.36 -32.28
C TYR A 519 -7.29 17.24 -31.34
N TRP A 520 -7.52 18.23 -30.48
CA TRP A 520 -8.67 18.25 -29.59
C TRP A 520 -9.19 19.67 -29.35
N GLU A 521 -10.50 19.80 -29.11
CA GLU A 521 -11.20 21.09 -28.95
C GLU A 521 -11.65 21.37 -27.51
N LYS A 522 -11.34 20.48 -26.57
CA LYS A 522 -11.60 20.65 -25.14
C LYS A 522 -10.36 21.16 -24.42
N LYS A 523 -10.50 21.57 -23.15
CA LYS A 523 -9.35 21.94 -22.31
C LYS A 523 -8.38 20.78 -22.05
N ALA A 524 -8.77 19.53 -22.33
CA ALA A 524 -7.89 18.38 -22.26
C ALA A 524 -8.19 17.40 -23.39
N ALA A 525 -7.17 16.70 -23.89
CA ALA A 525 -7.34 15.58 -24.81
C ALA A 525 -7.89 14.35 -24.06
N PHE A 526 -7.38 14.06 -22.86
CA PHE A 526 -7.82 12.92 -22.03
C PHE A 526 -8.04 13.29 -20.56
N GLU A 527 -8.99 12.62 -19.91
CA GLU A 527 -9.16 12.65 -18.45
C GLU A 527 -8.99 11.24 -17.85
N ILE A 528 -8.07 11.08 -16.89
CA ILE A 528 -7.90 9.86 -16.10
C ILE A 528 -8.72 9.98 -14.80
N VAL A 529 -9.61 9.02 -14.53
CA VAL A 529 -10.43 8.95 -13.29
C VAL A 529 -10.17 7.63 -12.55
N ASN A 530 -10.89 7.35 -11.45
CA ASN A 530 -10.81 6.05 -10.75
C ASN A 530 -10.92 4.87 -11.74
N GLY A 531 -10.07 3.85 -11.54
CA GLY A 531 -9.85 2.73 -12.46
C GLY A 531 -8.97 3.05 -13.68
N GLY A 532 -8.86 4.30 -14.09
CA GLY A 532 -8.20 4.74 -15.32
C GLY A 532 -6.69 4.64 -15.32
N GLU A 533 -6.12 4.10 -16.41
CA GLU A 533 -4.68 4.11 -16.68
C GLU A 533 -4.42 4.18 -18.17
N LEU A 534 -3.35 4.87 -18.55
CA LEU A 534 -3.14 5.22 -19.94
C LEU A 534 -1.70 4.91 -20.37
N SER A 535 -1.56 4.14 -21.45
CA SER A 535 -0.31 3.98 -22.18
C SER A 535 -0.46 4.63 -23.56
N LEU A 536 0.42 5.57 -23.90
CA LEU A 536 0.49 6.26 -25.18
C LEU A 536 1.80 5.91 -25.89
N ASP A 537 1.73 5.58 -27.18
CA ASP A 537 2.88 5.12 -27.94
C ASP A 537 2.87 5.65 -29.39
N GLY A 538 3.89 6.43 -29.79
CA GLY A 538 4.07 6.84 -31.19
C GLY A 538 3.15 7.95 -31.71
N ILE A 539 2.50 8.73 -30.84
CA ILE A 539 1.47 9.72 -31.23
C ILE A 539 2.03 11.14 -31.20
N LEU A 540 1.67 11.96 -32.20
CA LEU A 540 1.90 13.40 -32.18
C LEU A 540 0.64 14.11 -31.67
N PHE A 541 0.77 14.87 -30.59
CA PHE A 541 -0.27 15.72 -30.02
C PHE A 541 -0.03 17.16 -30.42
N ASN A 542 -0.99 17.78 -31.12
CA ASN A 542 -0.90 19.18 -31.54
C ASN A 542 -2.03 19.99 -30.90
N GLY A 543 -1.65 21.00 -30.10
CA GLY A 543 -2.56 21.84 -29.31
C GLY A 543 -3.23 22.99 -30.07
N GLU A 544 -2.99 23.17 -31.37
CA GLU A 544 -3.48 24.33 -32.15
C GLU A 544 -5.01 24.49 -32.14
N ASN A 545 -5.75 23.39 -32.01
CA ASN A 545 -7.21 23.37 -31.99
C ASN A 545 -7.80 23.47 -30.56
N ALA A 546 -6.96 23.54 -29.53
CA ALA A 546 -7.43 23.70 -28.17
C ALA A 546 -8.08 25.08 -27.98
N PRO A 547 -9.01 25.23 -27.02
CA PRO A 547 -9.64 26.52 -26.76
C PRO A 547 -8.62 27.60 -26.41
N ASP A 548 -8.76 28.80 -26.96
CA ASP A 548 -8.00 29.98 -26.55
C ASP A 548 -8.40 30.40 -25.13
N GLY A 549 -7.72 29.82 -24.14
CA GLY A 549 -7.91 30.12 -22.74
C GLY A 549 -6.90 29.37 -21.87
N PRO A 550 -6.61 29.89 -20.67
CA PRO A 550 -5.57 29.33 -19.84
C PRO A 550 -5.98 28.00 -19.20
N GLY A 551 -4.96 27.24 -18.78
CA GLY A 551 -5.12 25.99 -18.05
C GLY A 551 -5.56 24.81 -18.91
N ASN A 552 -5.20 24.84 -20.20
CA ASN A 552 -5.33 23.68 -21.07
C ASN A 552 -4.33 22.59 -20.68
N SER A 553 -4.59 21.37 -21.13
CA SER A 553 -3.72 20.22 -20.93
C SER A 553 -3.84 19.23 -22.07
N VAL A 554 -2.90 18.30 -22.23
CA VAL A 554 -3.13 17.12 -23.08
C VAL A 554 -3.81 16.05 -22.24
N ILE A 555 -3.19 15.71 -21.11
CA ILE A 555 -3.70 14.73 -20.16
C ILE A 555 -4.01 15.46 -18.86
N ARG A 556 -5.14 15.14 -18.24
CA ARG A 556 -5.39 15.54 -16.86
C ARG A 556 -5.95 14.40 -16.02
N THR A 557 -5.72 14.46 -14.72
CA THR A 557 -6.47 13.63 -13.78
C THR A 557 -7.85 14.24 -13.48
N SER A 558 -8.68 13.49 -12.76
CA SER A 558 -9.93 13.98 -12.18
C SER A 558 -9.69 15.26 -11.40
N LYS A 559 -10.58 16.25 -11.56
CA LYS A 559 -10.58 17.47 -10.72
C LYS A 559 -11.02 17.20 -9.29
N TYR A 560 -11.68 16.06 -9.09
CA TYR A 560 -12.14 15.55 -7.80
C TYR A 560 -11.19 14.46 -7.30
N SER A 561 -11.25 14.17 -6.00
CA SER A 561 -10.55 13.05 -5.37
C SER A 561 -10.62 11.77 -6.19
N MET A 562 -9.53 11.02 -6.18
CA MET A 562 -9.48 9.64 -6.66
C MET A 562 -8.99 8.78 -5.52
N ASN A 563 -9.71 7.71 -5.17
CA ASN A 563 -9.29 6.72 -4.18
C ASN A 563 -8.63 5.49 -4.83
N GLU A 564 -8.63 5.42 -6.16
CA GLU A 564 -7.83 4.46 -6.91
C GLU A 564 -6.61 5.15 -7.54
N ASN A 565 -5.45 4.51 -7.44
CA ASN A 565 -4.22 5.03 -8.04
C ASN A 565 -4.19 4.74 -9.54
N TYR A 566 -3.53 5.59 -10.33
CA TYR A 566 -3.37 5.42 -11.79
C TYR A 566 -1.92 5.09 -12.19
N ARG A 567 -1.74 4.68 -13.45
CA ARG A 567 -0.45 4.56 -14.14
C ARG A 567 -0.51 5.35 -15.43
N LEU A 568 0.58 6.02 -15.77
CA LEU A 568 0.73 6.73 -17.03
C LEU A 568 2.04 6.33 -17.69
N LYS A 569 1.97 5.78 -18.90
CA LYS A 569 3.12 5.46 -19.73
C LYS A 569 3.05 6.25 -21.03
N ILE A 570 4.13 6.95 -21.37
CA ILE A 570 4.27 7.72 -22.61
C ILE A 570 5.58 7.28 -23.27
N THR A 571 5.50 6.77 -24.48
CA THR A 571 6.65 6.28 -25.25
C THR A 571 6.58 6.84 -26.66
N GLU A 572 7.72 7.32 -27.19
CA GLU A 572 7.84 7.73 -28.60
C GLU A 572 6.77 8.76 -29.05
N CYS A 573 6.27 9.59 -28.13
CA CYS A 573 5.25 10.60 -28.43
C CYS A 573 5.88 11.98 -28.66
N ARG A 574 5.17 12.83 -29.40
CA ARG A 574 5.54 14.23 -29.64
C ARG A 574 4.43 15.15 -29.15
N PHE A 575 4.79 16.25 -28.51
CA PHE A 575 3.86 17.26 -28.02
C PHE A 575 4.27 18.63 -28.55
N GLU A 576 3.41 19.26 -29.35
CA GLU A 576 3.71 20.47 -30.12
C GLU A 576 2.56 21.49 -30.08
N ASN A 577 2.90 22.78 -30.12
CA ASN A 577 1.95 23.91 -30.17
C ASN A 577 0.99 23.92 -28.97
N LEU A 578 1.52 23.73 -27.76
CA LEU A 578 0.77 23.86 -26.52
C LEU A 578 0.92 25.30 -26.01
N ASP A 579 0.55 26.28 -26.84
CA ASP A 579 0.87 27.69 -26.61
C ASP A 579 -0.23 28.66 -27.07
N VAL A 580 -1.39 28.15 -27.54
CA VAL A 580 -2.56 28.98 -27.94
C VAL A 580 -2.93 30.02 -26.88
N ASN A 581 -2.70 29.71 -25.60
CA ASN A 581 -2.71 30.65 -24.50
C ASN A 581 -1.69 30.19 -23.45
N HIS A 582 -1.46 31.00 -22.42
CA HIS A 582 -0.51 30.70 -21.35
C HIS A 582 -0.98 29.52 -20.46
N SER A 583 -0.03 28.87 -19.77
CA SER A 583 -0.32 27.80 -18.80
C SER A 583 -1.03 26.59 -19.42
N PHE A 584 -0.58 26.17 -20.60
CA PHE A 584 -1.01 24.95 -21.26
C PHE A 584 -0.04 23.82 -20.89
N ASP A 585 -0.48 22.91 -20.03
CA ASP A 585 0.35 21.82 -19.52
C ASP A 585 0.34 20.60 -20.45
N VAL A 586 1.33 19.72 -20.37
CA VAL A 586 1.22 18.39 -21.00
C VAL A 586 0.38 17.48 -20.10
N ILE A 587 0.80 17.32 -18.86
CA ILE A 587 0.12 16.52 -17.83
C ILE A 587 -0.27 17.43 -16.68
N ARG A 588 -1.57 17.57 -16.47
CA ARG A 588 -2.14 18.33 -15.35
C ARG A 588 -2.75 17.41 -14.30
N VAL A 589 -2.10 17.32 -13.16
CA VAL A 589 -2.67 16.60 -12.01
C VAL A 589 -3.42 17.53 -11.06
N TYR A 590 -4.32 16.95 -10.27
CA TYR A 590 -5.08 17.63 -9.23
C TYR A 590 -4.83 17.01 -7.86
N LYS A 591 -5.17 17.78 -6.83
CA LYS A 591 -5.07 17.38 -5.43
C LYS A 591 -5.85 16.08 -5.18
N ASN A 592 -5.36 15.25 -4.27
CA ASN A 592 -5.93 13.94 -3.89
C ASN A 592 -5.95 12.90 -5.03
N THR A 593 -5.14 13.09 -6.07
CA THR A 593 -4.89 12.08 -7.11
C THR A 593 -3.47 11.54 -6.98
N PHE A 594 -3.30 10.22 -7.18
CA PHE A 594 -2.04 9.54 -6.93
C PHE A 594 -1.66 8.56 -8.05
N ALA A 595 -0.44 8.68 -8.56
CA ALA A 595 0.12 7.75 -9.55
C ALA A 595 0.99 6.69 -8.86
N ASP A 596 0.76 5.42 -9.18
CA ASP A 596 1.73 4.36 -8.83
C ASP A 596 3.01 4.53 -9.66
N GLU A 597 2.87 4.97 -10.91
CA GLU A 597 4.00 5.22 -11.81
C GLU A 597 3.62 6.21 -12.92
N ILE A 598 4.53 7.13 -13.22
CA ILE A 598 4.55 7.91 -14.45
C ILE A 598 5.89 7.64 -15.15
N HIS A 599 5.82 7.01 -16.33
CA HIS A 599 6.99 6.65 -17.13
C HIS A 599 6.91 7.35 -18.48
N ILE A 600 7.88 8.22 -18.78
CA ILE A 600 7.98 8.94 -20.04
C ILE A 600 9.32 8.59 -20.69
N SER A 601 9.27 8.10 -21.93
CA SER A 601 10.46 7.64 -22.65
C SER A 601 10.46 8.04 -24.11
N LYS A 602 11.64 8.32 -24.68
CA LYS A 602 11.83 8.52 -26.12
C LYS A 602 10.91 9.59 -26.74
N SER A 603 10.43 10.53 -25.94
CA SER A 603 9.39 11.48 -26.32
C SER A 603 9.96 12.90 -26.46
N SER A 604 9.32 13.74 -27.27
CA SER A 604 9.70 15.14 -27.45
C SER A 604 8.59 16.11 -27.09
N PHE A 605 8.99 17.23 -26.50
CA PHE A 605 8.12 18.27 -25.97
C PHE A 605 8.61 19.61 -26.49
N ASP A 606 7.84 20.28 -27.33
CA ASP A 606 8.26 21.49 -28.03
C ASP A 606 7.15 22.55 -28.05
N GLY A 607 7.47 23.80 -27.70
CA GLY A 607 6.51 24.92 -27.73
C GLY A 607 5.38 24.75 -26.71
N ILE A 608 5.72 24.79 -25.41
CA ILE A 608 4.77 24.57 -24.31
C ILE A 608 4.74 25.77 -23.38
N SER A 609 3.58 26.42 -23.22
CA SER A 609 3.41 27.60 -22.36
C SER A 609 3.17 27.29 -20.87
N GLY A 610 2.93 26.02 -20.53
CA GLY A 610 2.75 25.50 -19.18
C GLY A 610 3.87 24.55 -18.76
N HIS A 611 3.53 23.58 -17.91
CA HIS A 611 4.45 22.56 -17.40
C HIS A 611 4.33 21.25 -18.17
N VAL A 612 5.39 20.43 -18.21
CA VAL A 612 5.23 19.05 -18.68
C VAL A 612 4.59 18.18 -17.59
N LEU A 613 5.18 18.16 -16.39
CA LEU A 613 4.68 17.36 -15.28
C LEU A 613 4.85 18.09 -13.93
N ALA A 614 3.78 18.71 -13.44
CA ALA A 614 3.77 19.42 -12.15
C ALA A 614 2.99 18.64 -11.08
N LEU A 615 3.69 17.78 -10.33
CA LEU A 615 3.18 16.92 -9.23
C LEU A 615 3.38 17.60 -7.87
N ASP A 616 2.89 18.83 -7.76
CA ASP A 616 3.09 19.74 -6.64
C ASP A 616 1.77 20.28 -6.07
N LYS A 617 0.74 19.41 -6.02
CA LYS A 617 -0.61 19.82 -5.61
C LYS A 617 -0.87 19.62 -4.11
N GLU A 618 0.02 18.92 -3.41
CA GLU A 618 -0.10 18.54 -1.99
C GLU A 618 0.77 19.41 -1.08
N THR A 619 0.50 20.71 -1.03
CA THR A 619 1.36 21.71 -0.37
C THR A 619 1.03 21.96 1.11
N ASP A 620 0.33 21.05 1.77
CA ASP A 620 -0.13 21.21 3.16
C ASP A 620 0.90 20.74 4.21
N ASP A 621 2.06 20.24 3.77
CA ASP A 621 3.19 19.80 4.61
C ASP A 621 2.88 18.68 5.61
N ILE A 622 1.97 17.78 5.23
CA ILE A 622 1.55 16.62 6.02
C ILE A 622 2.00 15.27 5.44
N GLY A 623 2.97 15.25 4.54
CA GLY A 623 3.55 14.04 3.97
C GLY A 623 2.78 13.42 2.81
N ILE A 624 1.76 14.12 2.28
CA ILE A 624 1.02 13.70 1.07
C ILE A 624 1.81 14.14 -0.17
N TYR A 625 1.80 13.32 -1.23
CA TYR A 625 2.41 13.60 -2.54
C TYR A 625 1.61 12.95 -3.67
N ASN A 626 1.92 13.27 -4.95
CA ASN A 626 1.08 12.89 -6.10
C ASN A 626 1.56 11.68 -6.92
N ALA A 627 2.79 11.18 -6.74
CA ALA A 627 3.29 10.02 -7.50
C ALA A 627 4.37 9.24 -6.74
N GLU A 628 4.25 7.91 -6.75
CA GLU A 628 5.22 7.00 -6.15
C GLU A 628 6.53 6.94 -6.96
N ARG A 629 6.42 6.74 -8.27
CA ARG A 629 7.57 6.63 -9.18
C ARG A 629 7.40 7.54 -10.39
N VAL A 630 8.45 8.30 -10.70
CA VAL A 630 8.54 9.12 -11.91
C VAL A 630 9.83 8.78 -12.64
N THR A 631 9.73 8.41 -13.92
CA THR A 631 10.87 8.04 -14.76
C THR A 631 10.85 8.82 -16.07
N PHE A 632 11.90 9.59 -16.33
CA PHE A 632 12.20 10.19 -17.63
C PHE A 632 13.44 9.51 -18.22
N THR A 633 13.31 8.93 -19.42
CA THR A 633 14.43 8.28 -20.09
C THR A 633 14.47 8.66 -21.57
N GLU A 634 15.62 9.13 -22.05
CA GLU A 634 15.77 9.43 -23.48
C GLU A 634 14.73 10.44 -24.01
N ASN A 635 14.42 11.50 -23.26
CA ASN A 635 13.44 12.51 -23.69
C ASN A 635 14.10 13.80 -24.15
N HIS A 636 13.43 14.56 -25.01
CA HIS A 636 13.85 15.87 -25.47
C HIS A 636 12.82 16.94 -25.11
N PHE A 637 13.25 17.97 -24.39
CA PHE A 637 12.42 19.08 -23.95
C PHE A 637 12.99 20.37 -24.54
N SER A 638 12.20 21.07 -25.35
CA SER A 638 12.58 22.33 -26.00
C SER A 638 11.48 23.39 -25.85
N ASP A 639 11.88 24.64 -25.63
CA ASP A 639 10.97 25.79 -25.66
C ASP A 639 9.74 25.63 -24.76
N ILE A 640 9.99 25.41 -23.46
CA ILE A 640 8.97 25.20 -22.44
C ILE A 640 9.03 26.34 -21.43
N GLU A 641 7.96 27.13 -21.33
CA GLU A 641 7.88 28.25 -20.39
C GLU A 641 7.88 27.78 -18.92
N GLY A 642 7.18 26.69 -18.61
CA GLY A 642 7.11 26.10 -17.28
C GLY A 642 8.22 25.09 -16.99
N ALA A 643 8.16 24.47 -15.81
CA ALA A 643 9.04 23.36 -15.44
C ALA A 643 8.76 22.09 -16.28
N ALA A 644 9.81 21.33 -16.57
CA ALA A 644 9.67 19.97 -17.08
C ALA A 644 9.15 19.02 -15.98
N LEU A 645 9.63 19.20 -14.75
CA LEU A 645 9.22 18.41 -13.60
C LEU A 645 9.13 19.25 -12.32
N SER A 646 8.03 19.11 -11.59
CA SER A 646 7.92 19.53 -10.18
C SER A 646 7.42 18.35 -9.37
N LEU A 647 8.11 17.98 -8.29
CA LEU A 647 7.74 16.93 -7.34
C LEU A 647 7.70 17.50 -5.93
N TYR A 648 6.55 17.42 -5.25
CA TYR A 648 6.40 17.92 -3.90
C TYR A 648 5.95 16.83 -2.91
N ARG A 649 6.68 16.70 -1.80
CA ARG A 649 6.28 16.01 -0.57
C ARG A 649 6.77 16.81 0.63
N GLY A 650 5.87 17.61 1.21
CA GLY A 650 6.19 18.45 2.37
C GLY A 650 6.05 17.74 3.72
N GLY A 651 6.60 18.35 4.77
CA GLY A 651 6.41 17.91 6.15
C GLY A 651 7.56 17.05 6.72
N LYS A 652 7.25 16.26 7.76
CA LYS A 652 8.21 15.39 8.47
C LYS A 652 7.77 13.94 8.56
N ASP A 653 6.86 13.52 7.68
CA ASP A 653 6.39 12.14 7.65
C ASP A 653 7.48 11.20 7.12
N GLU A 654 7.59 10.02 7.73
CA GLU A 654 8.55 8.96 7.35
C GLU A 654 7.83 7.62 7.08
N SER A 655 6.52 7.69 6.81
CA SER A 655 5.63 6.52 6.73
C SER A 655 5.46 6.01 5.29
N THR A 656 6.10 6.67 4.32
CA THR A 656 5.95 6.44 2.88
C THR A 656 7.28 6.06 2.21
N PHE A 657 7.25 5.66 0.93
CA PHE A 657 8.44 5.22 0.19
C PHE A 657 8.93 6.23 -0.85
N GLY A 658 8.00 6.98 -1.45
CA GLY A 658 8.28 7.95 -2.51
C GLY A 658 8.19 9.41 -2.10
N PRO A 659 8.31 10.35 -3.05
CA PRO A 659 8.56 10.09 -4.48
C PRO A 659 9.92 9.45 -4.77
N ILE A 660 9.94 8.57 -5.78
CA ILE A 660 11.14 7.95 -6.36
C ILE A 660 11.31 8.47 -7.79
N LEU A 661 12.41 9.17 -8.04
CA LEU A 661 12.72 9.80 -9.32
C LEU A 661 13.91 9.13 -10.01
N ASN A 662 13.76 8.84 -11.31
CA ASN A 662 14.84 8.49 -12.22
C ASN A 662 14.80 9.38 -13.47
N ILE A 663 15.89 10.09 -13.76
CA ILE A 663 16.08 10.86 -15.01
C ILE A 663 17.39 10.39 -15.64
N ASP A 664 17.31 9.90 -16.87
CA ASP A 664 18.47 9.36 -17.58
C ASP A 664 18.44 9.75 -19.06
N HIS A 665 19.57 10.19 -19.61
CA HIS A 665 19.70 10.55 -21.02
C HIS A 665 18.66 11.56 -21.53
N CYS A 666 18.31 12.59 -20.76
CA CYS A 666 17.36 13.61 -21.20
C CYS A 666 18.08 14.89 -21.67
N SER A 667 17.49 15.61 -22.62
CA SER A 667 17.97 16.93 -23.07
C SER A 667 16.92 17.99 -22.79
N PHE A 668 17.33 19.10 -22.19
CA PHE A 668 16.50 20.25 -21.86
C PHE A 668 17.11 21.50 -22.49
N VAL A 669 16.37 22.16 -23.38
CA VAL A 669 16.81 23.34 -24.13
C VAL A 669 15.78 24.44 -23.97
N ASN A 670 16.16 25.59 -23.40
CA ASN A 670 15.23 26.70 -23.17
C ASN A 670 13.97 26.30 -22.37
N VAL A 671 14.17 25.76 -21.17
CA VAL A 671 13.10 25.25 -20.30
C VAL A 671 13.05 25.99 -18.96
N GLY A 672 11.85 26.37 -18.53
CA GLY A 672 11.58 26.87 -17.18
C GLY A 672 11.77 28.38 -16.98
N ASN A 673 12.12 29.13 -18.02
CA ASN A 673 12.40 30.57 -17.93
C ASN A 673 11.14 31.46 -18.03
N GLY A 674 9.95 30.86 -18.18
CA GLY A 674 8.71 31.60 -18.34
C GLY A 674 8.30 32.35 -17.07
N LYS A 675 7.81 33.59 -17.22
CA LYS A 675 7.40 34.48 -16.11
C LYS A 675 6.33 33.90 -15.17
N ARG A 676 5.60 32.87 -15.60
CA ARG A 676 4.54 32.21 -14.82
C ARG A 676 5.05 30.97 -14.07
N ASN A 677 6.28 30.53 -14.34
CA ASN A 677 6.95 29.48 -13.60
C ASN A 677 7.43 30.00 -12.24
N LYS A 678 6.58 29.88 -11.21
CA LYS A 678 6.86 30.48 -9.89
C LYS A 678 8.07 29.88 -9.18
N SER A 679 8.42 28.62 -9.46
CA SER A 679 9.61 27.98 -8.90
C SER A 679 10.90 28.49 -9.54
N ASN A 680 10.80 29.12 -10.73
CA ASN A 680 11.91 29.51 -11.58
C ASN A 680 12.92 28.37 -11.77
N SER A 681 12.41 27.20 -12.19
CA SER A 681 13.18 25.97 -12.31
C SER A 681 12.76 25.11 -13.49
N VAL A 682 13.72 24.36 -14.05
CA VAL A 682 13.47 23.28 -15.02
C VAL A 682 13.00 22.01 -14.31
N ILE A 683 13.60 21.73 -13.15
CA ILE A 683 13.28 20.61 -12.25
C ILE A 683 13.18 21.19 -10.84
N ASP A 684 12.05 21.00 -10.14
CA ASP A 684 11.87 21.37 -8.72
C ASP A 684 11.51 20.13 -7.90
N LEU A 685 12.37 19.74 -6.95
CA LEU A 685 12.18 18.58 -6.11
C LEU A 685 12.15 19.01 -4.65
N TYR A 686 11.05 18.71 -3.95
CA TYR A 686 10.92 18.92 -2.52
C TYR A 686 10.54 17.59 -1.85
N GLY A 687 11.46 17.05 -1.05
CA GLY A 687 11.21 15.88 -0.21
C GLY A 687 11.07 14.52 -0.90
N ALA A 688 11.50 14.41 -2.17
CA ALA A 688 11.70 13.12 -2.83
C ALA A 688 12.67 12.22 -2.04
N GLN A 689 12.33 10.95 -1.92
CA GLN A 689 13.04 9.98 -1.06
C GLN A 689 14.12 9.20 -1.79
N LYS A 690 14.01 9.12 -3.12
CA LYS A 690 15.07 8.59 -3.99
C LYS A 690 15.16 9.44 -5.25
N ILE A 691 16.36 9.89 -5.58
CA ILE A 691 16.66 10.74 -6.73
C ILE A 691 17.88 10.13 -7.45
N ASP A 692 17.70 9.71 -8.69
CA ASP A 692 18.79 9.39 -9.63
C ASP A 692 18.62 10.29 -10.85
N ILE A 693 19.54 11.25 -11.05
CA ILE A 693 19.55 12.13 -12.23
C ILE A 693 20.92 12.00 -12.88
N LYS A 694 20.94 11.48 -14.12
CA LYS A 694 22.20 11.23 -14.81
C LYS A 694 22.15 11.39 -16.32
N ASN A 695 23.35 11.45 -16.89
CA ASN A 695 23.62 11.43 -18.32
C ASN A 695 22.81 12.46 -19.14
N SER A 696 22.47 13.61 -18.56
CA SER A 696 21.49 14.55 -19.11
C SER A 696 22.08 15.93 -19.40
N VAL A 697 21.48 16.65 -20.34
CA VAL A 697 21.96 17.96 -20.84
C VAL A 697 20.94 19.04 -20.53
N PHE A 698 21.40 20.16 -19.98
CA PHE A 698 20.62 21.34 -19.68
C PHE A 698 21.27 22.57 -20.33
N GLU A 699 20.59 23.17 -21.30
CA GLU A 699 21.07 24.31 -22.08
C GLU A 699 20.02 25.43 -22.04
N LYS A 700 20.44 26.64 -21.66
CA LYS A 700 19.56 27.81 -21.49
C LYS A 700 18.34 27.54 -20.60
N THR A 701 18.49 26.75 -19.55
CA THR A 701 17.36 26.39 -18.66
C THR A 701 17.34 27.23 -17.39
N ALA A 702 16.18 27.33 -16.75
CA ALA A 702 16.12 27.72 -15.35
C ALA A 702 16.80 26.66 -14.46
N LYS A 703 16.94 26.96 -13.15
CA LYS A 703 17.74 26.12 -12.23
C LYS A 703 17.12 24.75 -11.95
N ILE A 704 17.96 23.75 -11.66
CA ILE A 704 17.56 22.51 -11.00
C ILE A 704 17.56 22.76 -9.49
N ARG A 705 16.42 22.52 -8.84
CA ARG A 705 16.26 22.73 -7.40
C ARG A 705 15.94 21.42 -6.70
N VAL A 706 16.68 21.12 -5.65
CA VAL A 706 16.48 19.95 -4.80
C VAL A 706 16.49 20.40 -3.34
N HIS A 707 15.39 20.15 -2.63
CA HIS A 707 15.28 20.37 -1.20
C HIS A 707 15.04 19.04 -0.49
N LEU A 708 16.03 18.62 0.28
CA LEU A 708 16.02 17.38 1.03
C LEU A 708 15.44 17.61 2.43
N ILE A 709 14.57 16.69 2.85
CA ILE A 709 13.95 16.68 4.18
C ILE A 709 14.19 15.32 4.83
N VAL A 710 13.67 15.13 6.06
CA VAL A 710 13.75 13.88 6.81
C VAL A 710 13.39 12.63 5.98
N GLY A 711 13.99 11.50 6.32
CA GLY A 711 13.72 10.22 5.67
C GLY A 711 14.96 9.43 5.22
N ASP A 712 16.17 9.99 5.41
CA ASP A 712 17.43 9.50 4.83
C ASP A 712 17.34 9.29 3.30
N PRO A 713 16.95 10.34 2.54
CA PRO A 713 16.75 10.23 1.11
C PRO A 713 18.03 9.74 0.42
N LYS A 714 17.88 8.92 -0.63
CA LYS A 714 19.00 8.43 -1.45
C LYS A 714 19.11 9.27 -2.71
N VAL A 715 20.13 10.13 -2.75
CA VAL A 715 20.31 11.12 -3.81
C VAL A 715 21.62 10.84 -4.55
N ALA A 716 21.53 10.61 -5.85
CA ALA A 716 22.64 10.50 -6.77
C ALA A 716 22.38 11.40 -7.98
N ILE A 717 23.28 12.35 -8.22
CA ILE A 717 23.23 13.24 -9.39
C ILE A 717 24.61 13.21 -10.04
N SER A 718 24.71 12.80 -11.30
CA SER A 718 26.02 12.68 -11.96
C SER A 718 25.95 12.83 -13.48
N ASP A 719 27.08 13.12 -14.11
CA ASP A 719 27.24 13.14 -15.56
C ASP A 719 26.22 14.07 -16.24
N LEU A 720 26.09 15.29 -15.70
CA LEU A 720 25.22 16.33 -16.25
C LEU A 720 26.03 17.37 -17.01
N LYS A 721 25.48 17.90 -18.11
CA LYS A 721 25.96 19.13 -18.75
C LYS A 721 25.06 20.29 -18.32
N LEU A 722 25.63 21.30 -17.66
CA LEU A 722 24.98 22.53 -17.23
C LEU A 722 25.70 23.74 -17.85
N GLU A 723 25.05 24.90 -17.93
CA GLU A 723 25.72 26.15 -18.34
C GLU A 723 26.65 26.63 -17.22
N GLN A 724 26.17 26.61 -15.98
CA GLN A 724 26.95 26.95 -14.79
C GLN A 724 26.70 25.93 -13.68
N GLU A 725 27.69 25.67 -12.83
CA GLU A 725 27.54 24.69 -11.73
C GLU A 725 26.43 25.15 -10.75
N GLU A 726 26.29 26.47 -10.58
CA GLU A 726 25.28 27.12 -9.74
C GLU A 726 23.84 27.01 -10.26
N ASP A 727 23.64 26.42 -11.44
CA ASP A 727 22.32 26.06 -11.95
C ASP A 727 21.75 24.83 -11.23
N LEU A 728 22.58 24.04 -10.55
CA LEU A 728 22.16 22.98 -9.64
C LEU A 728 22.18 23.50 -8.18
N LYS A 729 21.01 23.62 -7.57
CA LYS A 729 20.85 24.01 -6.17
C LYS A 729 20.29 22.89 -5.33
N ILE A 730 21.14 22.28 -4.51
CA ILE A 730 20.77 21.28 -3.49
C ILE A 730 20.76 21.96 -2.11
N THR A 731 19.69 21.77 -1.35
CA THR A 731 19.51 22.33 0.00
C THR A 731 18.93 21.27 0.94
N GLY A 732 19.05 21.51 2.26
CA GLY A 732 18.70 20.52 3.29
C GLY A 732 19.95 20.05 4.02
N ASP A 733 19.77 19.19 5.01
CA ASP A 733 20.82 18.65 5.89
C ASP A 733 21.11 17.16 5.65
N GLN A 734 20.58 16.59 4.57
CA GLN A 734 20.71 15.19 4.22
C GLN A 734 21.86 14.95 3.25
N ASP A 735 22.47 13.77 3.35
CA ASP A 735 23.56 13.36 2.47
C ASP A 735 23.11 13.18 1.01
N TYR A 736 24.02 13.47 0.09
CA TYR A 736 23.83 13.25 -1.34
C TYR A 736 25.16 12.92 -2.02
N TYR A 737 25.08 12.20 -3.13
CA TYR A 737 26.20 11.96 -4.03
C TYR A 737 26.09 12.89 -5.23
N LEU A 738 27.13 13.69 -5.44
CA LEU A 738 27.32 14.50 -6.64
C LEU A 738 28.51 13.94 -7.42
N GLY A 739 28.25 13.40 -8.60
CA GLY A 739 29.26 12.96 -9.55
C GLY A 739 29.70 14.10 -10.48
N LYS A 740 30.14 13.74 -11.68
CA LYS A 740 30.72 14.68 -12.63
C LYS A 740 29.69 15.69 -13.15
N ILE A 741 29.99 16.98 -13.06
CA ILE A 741 29.23 18.06 -13.71
C ILE A 741 30.11 18.69 -14.77
N HIS A 742 29.54 18.95 -15.95
CA HIS A 742 30.22 19.56 -17.08
C HIS A 742 29.67 20.97 -17.27
N THR A 743 30.54 21.97 -17.14
CA THR A 743 30.25 23.39 -17.37
C THR A 743 31.25 23.94 -18.39
N ASP A 744 30.82 24.85 -19.26
CA ASP A 744 31.59 25.49 -20.34
C ASP A 744 31.87 24.76 -21.68
N SER A 745 32.07 25.62 -22.69
CA SER A 745 31.93 25.49 -24.14
C SER A 745 32.98 24.64 -24.88
N MET A 746 33.36 23.47 -24.36
CA MET A 746 34.33 22.62 -25.08
C MET A 746 33.76 22.12 -26.42
N ASP A 747 34.27 22.73 -27.49
CA ASP A 747 34.29 22.34 -28.91
C ASP A 747 33.74 20.95 -29.20
N ASP A 748 32.63 20.89 -29.96
CA ASP A 748 32.19 19.83 -30.92
C ASP A 748 32.39 18.35 -30.57
N LYS A 749 32.79 18.02 -29.35
CA LYS A 749 33.07 16.68 -28.87
C LYS A 749 31.88 16.23 -28.06
N THR A 750 31.31 15.12 -28.50
CA THR A 750 30.25 14.42 -27.80
C THR A 750 30.73 14.07 -26.40
N ILE A 751 30.18 14.74 -25.38
CA ILE A 751 30.46 14.39 -23.99
C ILE A 751 29.88 13.01 -23.74
N ILE A 752 30.69 12.12 -23.17
CA ILE A 752 30.31 10.75 -22.88
C ILE A 752 29.95 10.63 -21.40
N GLY A 753 28.79 10.05 -21.11
CA GLY A 753 28.29 9.76 -19.78
C GLY A 753 28.93 8.55 -19.13
N ASN A 754 28.42 8.18 -17.95
CA ASN A 754 28.95 7.06 -17.16
C ASN A 754 28.71 5.69 -17.78
N ASP A 755 27.82 5.59 -18.77
CA ASP A 755 27.50 4.37 -19.49
C ASP A 755 28.24 4.24 -20.84
N GLY A 756 29.13 5.18 -21.15
CA GLY A 756 29.89 5.19 -22.40
C GLY A 756 29.14 5.77 -23.60
N LYS A 757 27.94 6.32 -23.41
CA LYS A 757 27.15 6.96 -24.49
C LYS A 757 27.18 8.48 -24.43
N PRO A 758 26.82 9.16 -25.53
CA PRO A 758 26.60 10.61 -25.53
C PRO A 758 25.62 11.07 -24.44
N LEU A 759 25.94 12.17 -23.77
CA LEU A 759 24.99 12.83 -22.87
C LEU A 759 23.76 13.33 -23.62
N GLY A 760 22.62 13.24 -22.93
CA GLY A 760 21.33 13.69 -23.41
C GLY A 760 20.78 12.83 -24.55
N TYR A 761 19.55 13.16 -24.95
CA TYR A 761 18.89 12.53 -26.08
C TYR A 761 18.66 13.55 -27.19
N LYS A 762 18.96 13.14 -28.42
CA LYS A 762 18.61 13.87 -29.64
C LYS A 762 17.62 13.00 -30.42
N PRO A 763 16.37 13.45 -30.59
CA PRO A 763 15.41 12.71 -31.38
C PRO A 763 15.90 12.63 -32.84
N LEU A 764 15.71 11.46 -33.46
CA LEU A 764 16.05 11.19 -34.87
C LEU A 764 15.14 11.91 -35.86
#